data_AF-A0A9D4QTA1-F1
#
_entry.id   AF-A0A9D4QTA1-F1
#
_cell.length_a   1.000
_cell.length_b   1.000
_cell.length_c   1.000
_cell.angle_alpha   90.00
_cell.angle_beta   90.00
_cell.angle_gamma   90.00
#
_symmetry.space_group_name_H-M   'P 1'
#
loop_
_entity.id
_entity.type
_entity.pdbx_description
1 polymer ?
#
loop_
_entity_poly.entity_id
_entity_poly.type
_entity_poly.pdbx_seq_one_letter_code
_entity_poly.pdbx_strand_id
1 'polypeptide(L)'
;MERNVGTRLQTMFQQLEKLGGKAAKHQSGDDLQQIRYITCKIFQIITTQEKIHRDSILKNQSQLELLLQTLKNATDRAVLVNIINICSELLGKTQVGKKASAFVSVNATNIVFQTLVQEAEDNSPSDDFMLTCHHVLARVGQKDRKFALKARLNRALLVTLNLIKNNITNFRNLQLLLPVFKLYTNNSVNSSYLGKHNTIPPICKVVLQCSRKHASVLKFGLDILNNLTKSRNNSARTIGGEYVPHILALYNDWHHTDTKHRHVAIRKGLLNVLKNITNLKSGRKALVEANGIRVLYESAQDVIECREMESLILLASVIMRKCCPRNKLPISNVNSVVTFKIPESEIYPAQGTENSGIQPLIDGGDSDNSSLEDDDDIDSDDERFKTDNIDENEDEAGEPAPVACKRSPEDLRMYNFLFPELFEIECSEGTNESIVIPTGSLEAGLEYTKSCETEKSKSGIYPLSVGNLSKSASTSSGMYRMATTVSDFPDPSACYGSGRGGQFSGANTEYIDSYSSRSETSGSKPGASVISIDFPMSQSLSTKSSAAKKTAVQKSRKSKGSKRPGKDRKPKKSIVKDNSDTIASFTSSLCITPIPNIVDPDEEIDQNFLYDDDDDMYEVPHDPTMYQEVARLTKSVYKFEKIAYPDFVGATSPFDIENLYHRKFGEQRAKVFEDIDRMIHPELVIDRDVYDLDSIKARTGINFLPDNNNLSNGDEFRVGPGGRYEPGPDCLRFNSQFESGNLRKAVCVREFEYDLILNPDININHHHQWFYFEVSNMIAGYPYRFNIVNCEKLNSQFNFGMQPILFSVMEAMQGRPYWVRTGTDICYYRNHFTRSAQVTGGVKGKTYYTTTFSVTFKHTRDVCYMAYHYPYTYSTLQTHLTLWDQTVDRDTVFFRRQVLCETLGGNPVPVLTITAQPKTDSRDGVDEFRSRPYIFLSGRVHPGETNASWVMKGTIDFLLSKRPLAAKLRDMYIFKIVPMLNPDGVINGNHRCSLAAEDLNRRWDNPCPRIHPTIYHCKGLLQYMQMINKIPLVYCDYHGHSRRKNIFIYGCSASMSWVVNDTNNPGVTGNKLEDNGFRTLPRVLDSISPQFSLANCSFLVEKSKETTARVVVWRQIGVNRSYTMESTYCGIDREGKYKDQQITTHMLEEMGHQFCEGLLRLGRGRTSYETSYTLPCETSLEQLGAYGTATDYIEDDGCDMQRGDLNRARAGKGYPDLLVDAEDDSSSYADSPDNDENDNDAEDF
;
A
#
# COMPACT_ATOMS: atom_id res chain seq x y z
N MET A 1 -25.22 23.30 -64.68
CA MET A 1 -24.40 24.45 -65.13
C MET A 1 -22.94 24.41 -64.64
N GLU A 2 -22.62 23.65 -63.60
CA GLU A 2 -21.40 23.69 -62.78
C GLU A 2 -20.08 23.59 -63.56
N ARG A 3 -20.03 22.83 -64.67
CA ARG A 3 -18.81 22.74 -65.53
C ARG A 3 -18.33 24.12 -66.03
N ASN A 4 -19.24 25.06 -66.28
CA ASN A 4 -18.91 26.44 -66.66
C ASN A 4 -18.52 27.35 -65.48
N VAL A 5 -18.74 26.91 -64.23
CA VAL A 5 -18.31 27.64 -63.02
C VAL A 5 -16.94 27.15 -62.56
N GLY A 6 -16.72 25.83 -62.53
CA GLY A 6 -15.42 25.25 -62.16
C GLY A 6 -14.28 25.74 -63.08
N THR A 7 -14.54 25.80 -64.39
CA THR A 7 -13.61 26.38 -65.37
C THR A 7 -13.36 27.88 -65.13
N ARG A 8 -14.41 28.70 -64.93
CA ARG A 8 -14.26 30.13 -64.61
C ARG A 8 -13.44 30.37 -63.34
N LEU A 9 -13.68 29.59 -62.29
CA LEU A 9 -12.94 29.64 -61.03
C LEU A 9 -11.45 29.30 -61.25
N GLN A 10 -11.17 28.25 -62.02
CA GLN A 10 -9.80 27.88 -62.41
C GLN A 10 -9.11 28.97 -63.24
N THR A 11 -9.82 29.63 -64.18
CA THR A 11 -9.30 30.79 -64.92
C THR A 11 -8.99 31.97 -63.99
N MET A 12 -9.82 32.25 -62.98
CA MET A 12 -9.55 33.31 -62.00
C MET A 12 -8.32 33.01 -61.16
N PHE A 13 -8.08 31.77 -60.76
CA PHE A 13 -6.83 31.37 -60.10
C PHE A 13 -5.61 31.53 -61.02
N GLN A 14 -5.69 31.12 -62.29
CA GLN A 14 -4.60 31.32 -63.28
C GLN A 14 -4.33 32.80 -63.57
N GLN A 15 -5.34 33.67 -63.50
CA GLN A 15 -5.16 35.12 -63.61
C GLN A 15 -4.49 35.69 -62.35
N LEU A 16 -4.91 35.24 -61.16
CA LEU A 16 -4.30 35.63 -59.88
C LEU A 16 -2.83 35.22 -59.80
N GLU A 17 -2.49 34.03 -60.30
CA GLU A 17 -1.12 33.51 -60.38
C GLU A 17 -0.22 34.39 -61.27
N LYS A 18 -0.68 34.73 -62.47
CA LYS A 18 0.04 35.60 -63.41
C LYS A 18 0.26 37.03 -62.91
N LEU A 19 -0.64 37.53 -62.06
CA LEU A 19 -0.51 38.86 -61.43
C LEU A 19 0.36 38.81 -60.16
N GLY A 20 0.20 37.76 -59.34
CA GLY A 20 0.96 37.54 -58.11
C GLY A 20 2.43 37.14 -58.32
N GLY A 21 2.77 36.59 -59.49
CA GLY A 21 4.16 36.29 -59.88
C GLY A 21 5.01 37.52 -60.17
N LYS A 22 4.41 38.71 -60.39
CA LYS A 22 5.14 39.98 -60.49
C LYS A 22 5.56 40.43 -59.08
N ALA A 23 6.85 40.65 -58.87
CA ALA A 23 7.37 41.09 -57.56
C ALA A 23 6.68 42.38 -57.07
N ALA A 24 6.24 42.38 -55.82
CA ALA A 24 5.30 43.37 -55.26
C ALA A 24 5.76 44.85 -55.29
N LYS A 25 7.03 45.12 -55.62
CA LYS A 25 7.56 46.50 -55.83
C LYS A 25 7.27 47.09 -57.22
N HIS A 26 6.68 46.31 -58.14
CA HIS A 26 6.39 46.72 -59.53
C HIS A 26 4.98 46.38 -60.01
N GLN A 27 3.98 46.34 -59.12
CA GLN A 27 2.57 46.28 -59.53
C GLN A 27 2.08 47.67 -59.96
N SER A 28 1.45 47.76 -61.13
CA SER A 28 0.80 49.00 -61.57
C SER A 28 -0.53 49.24 -60.84
N GLY A 29 -1.07 50.47 -60.93
CA GLY A 29 -2.41 50.78 -60.41
C GLY A 29 -3.51 49.92 -61.05
N ASP A 30 -3.32 49.50 -62.30
CA ASP A 30 -4.27 48.65 -63.03
C ASP A 30 -4.12 47.17 -62.63
N ASP A 31 -2.89 46.66 -62.44
CA ASP A 31 -2.65 45.33 -61.84
C ASP A 31 -3.39 45.21 -60.50
N LEU A 32 -3.28 46.23 -59.64
CA LEU A 32 -3.91 46.22 -58.31
C LEU A 32 -5.44 46.25 -58.40
N GLN A 33 -6.01 47.05 -59.30
CA GLN A 33 -7.46 47.02 -59.58
C GLN A 33 -7.91 45.64 -60.09
N GLN A 34 -7.10 44.99 -60.93
CA GLN A 34 -7.40 43.66 -61.45
C GLN A 34 -7.35 42.58 -60.34
N ILE A 35 -6.37 42.65 -59.42
CA ILE A 35 -6.30 41.76 -58.24
C ILE A 35 -7.49 41.98 -57.30
N ARG A 36 -7.89 43.25 -57.05
CA ARG A 36 -9.13 43.57 -56.29
C ARG A 36 -10.36 42.94 -56.95
N TYR A 37 -10.50 43.08 -58.27
CA TYR A 37 -11.63 42.52 -59.02
C TYR A 37 -11.66 40.99 -58.97
N ILE A 38 -10.52 40.32 -59.22
CA ILE A 38 -10.41 38.86 -59.20
C ILE A 38 -10.71 38.30 -57.81
N THR A 39 -10.11 38.85 -56.75
CA THR A 39 -10.35 38.38 -55.37
C THR A 39 -11.80 38.60 -54.94
N CYS A 40 -12.42 39.73 -55.32
CA CYS A 40 -13.84 39.98 -55.10
C CYS A 40 -14.73 38.98 -55.86
N LYS A 41 -14.39 38.63 -57.10
CA LYS A 41 -15.15 37.65 -57.90
C LYS A 41 -15.01 36.22 -57.38
N ILE A 42 -13.82 35.80 -56.95
CA ILE A 42 -13.61 34.52 -56.27
C ILE A 42 -14.46 34.46 -54.99
N PHE A 43 -14.46 35.52 -54.18
CA PHE A 43 -15.29 35.60 -52.98
C PHE A 43 -16.80 35.53 -53.29
N GLN A 44 -17.28 36.26 -54.30
CA GLN A 44 -18.68 36.20 -54.75
C GLN A 44 -19.08 34.78 -55.18
N ILE A 45 -18.25 34.07 -55.96
CA ILE A 45 -18.53 32.68 -56.39
C ILE A 45 -18.59 31.73 -55.19
N ILE A 46 -17.61 31.79 -54.29
CA ILE A 46 -17.54 30.92 -53.10
C ILE A 46 -18.72 31.14 -52.14
N THR A 47 -19.18 32.39 -52.02
CA THR A 47 -20.30 32.76 -51.13
C THR A 47 -21.66 32.39 -51.72
N THR A 48 -21.84 32.49 -53.05
CA THR A 48 -23.14 32.31 -53.70
C THR A 48 -23.42 30.90 -54.22
N GLN A 49 -22.42 30.00 -54.25
CA GLN A 49 -22.54 28.69 -54.91
C GLN A 49 -22.12 27.50 -54.05
N GLU A 50 -22.33 26.31 -54.63
CA GLU A 50 -22.42 25.02 -53.95
C GLU A 50 -21.16 24.55 -53.23
N LYS A 51 -21.37 23.66 -52.25
CA LYS A 51 -20.37 22.95 -51.46
C LYS A 51 -19.22 22.38 -52.30
N ILE A 52 -19.53 21.84 -53.49
CA ILE A 52 -18.60 21.19 -54.42
C ILE A 52 -17.40 22.09 -54.76
N HIS A 53 -17.62 23.38 -55.02
CA HIS A 53 -16.53 24.29 -55.40
C HIS A 53 -15.57 24.61 -54.24
N ARG A 54 -16.07 24.59 -53.00
CA ARG A 54 -15.25 24.84 -51.80
C ARG A 54 -14.39 23.63 -51.47
N ASP A 55 -15.00 22.45 -51.52
CA ASP A 55 -14.29 21.19 -51.31
C ASP A 55 -13.29 20.91 -52.47
N SER A 56 -13.51 21.47 -53.67
CA SER A 56 -12.55 21.44 -54.78
C SER A 56 -11.30 22.30 -54.51
N ILE A 57 -11.46 23.54 -54.04
CA ILE A 57 -10.33 24.41 -53.63
C ILE A 57 -9.54 23.75 -52.48
N LEU A 58 -10.23 23.16 -51.50
CA LEU A 58 -9.60 22.53 -50.33
C LEU A 58 -8.89 21.21 -50.65
N LYS A 59 -9.21 20.55 -51.77
CA LYS A 59 -8.45 19.43 -52.33
C LYS A 59 -7.25 19.88 -53.17
N ASN A 60 -7.24 21.13 -53.66
CA ASN A 60 -6.20 21.64 -54.54
C ASN A 60 -5.22 22.56 -53.78
N GLN A 61 -4.18 21.96 -53.21
CA GLN A 61 -3.26 22.65 -52.31
C GLN A 61 -2.65 23.93 -52.91
N SER A 62 -2.28 23.94 -54.20
CA SER A 62 -1.67 25.11 -54.85
C SER A 62 -2.62 26.30 -54.99
N GLN A 63 -3.94 26.07 -55.12
CA GLN A 63 -4.92 27.16 -55.12
C GLN A 63 -5.04 27.80 -53.72
N LEU A 64 -4.95 27.00 -52.67
CA LEU A 64 -4.97 27.49 -51.29
C LEU A 64 -3.66 28.23 -50.93
N GLU A 65 -2.51 27.69 -51.36
CA GLU A 65 -1.21 28.35 -51.23
C GLU A 65 -1.17 29.69 -52.00
N LEU A 66 -1.71 29.75 -53.21
CA LEU A 66 -1.79 30.99 -54.00
C LEU A 66 -2.63 32.09 -53.31
N LEU A 67 -3.75 31.74 -52.68
CA LEU A 67 -4.53 32.69 -51.88
C LEU A 67 -3.70 33.24 -50.72
N LEU A 68 -3.01 32.37 -49.98
CA LEU A 68 -2.23 32.74 -48.81
C LEU A 68 -0.94 33.50 -49.18
N GLN A 69 -0.31 33.18 -50.30
CA GLN A 69 0.82 33.93 -50.84
C GLN A 69 0.37 35.31 -51.35
N THR A 70 -0.84 35.43 -51.92
CA THR A 70 -1.44 36.74 -52.25
C THR A 70 -1.72 37.55 -50.99
N LEU A 71 -2.28 36.92 -49.95
CA LEU A 71 -2.54 37.53 -48.63
C LEU A 71 -1.25 38.04 -47.96
N LYS A 72 -0.14 37.32 -48.13
CA LYS A 72 1.18 37.68 -47.60
C LYS A 72 1.84 38.85 -48.34
N ASN A 73 1.60 38.98 -49.64
CA ASN A 73 2.31 39.93 -50.50
C ASN A 73 1.51 41.21 -50.80
N ALA A 74 0.20 41.23 -50.53
CA ALA A 74 -0.65 42.39 -50.75
C ALA A 74 -0.55 43.40 -49.59
N THR A 75 -0.49 44.69 -49.91
CA THR A 75 -0.63 45.81 -48.97
C THR A 75 -2.01 46.47 -49.01
N ASP A 76 -2.86 46.08 -49.97
CA ASP A 76 -4.18 46.68 -50.16
C ASP A 76 -5.26 46.06 -49.27
N ARG A 77 -5.86 46.88 -48.40
CA ARG A 77 -6.89 46.45 -47.43
C ARG A 77 -8.09 45.78 -48.09
N ALA A 78 -8.48 46.16 -49.32
CA ALA A 78 -9.59 45.49 -50.02
C ALA A 78 -9.22 44.08 -50.51
N VAL A 79 -8.03 43.88 -51.08
CA VAL A 79 -7.50 42.54 -51.41
C VAL A 79 -7.37 41.67 -50.15
N LEU A 80 -6.81 42.20 -49.07
CA LEU A 80 -6.65 41.49 -47.80
C LEU A 80 -8.00 41.04 -47.20
N VAL A 81 -8.99 41.93 -47.15
CA VAL A 81 -10.36 41.64 -46.69
C VAL A 81 -11.03 40.58 -47.55
N ASN A 82 -10.91 40.65 -48.89
CA ASN A 82 -11.47 39.63 -49.79
C ASN A 82 -10.90 38.24 -49.49
N ILE A 83 -9.58 38.11 -49.34
CA ILE A 83 -8.92 36.81 -49.15
C ILE A 83 -9.22 36.21 -47.77
N ILE A 84 -9.19 37.01 -46.70
CA ILE A 84 -9.56 36.50 -45.36
C ILE A 84 -11.03 36.05 -45.31
N ASN A 85 -11.94 36.74 -46.00
CA ASN A 85 -13.33 36.31 -46.12
C ASN A 85 -13.48 35.01 -46.94
N ILE A 86 -12.70 34.83 -48.02
CA ILE A 86 -12.59 33.55 -48.73
C ILE A 86 -12.12 32.44 -47.77
N CYS A 87 -11.07 32.66 -46.99
CA CYS A 87 -10.58 31.69 -46.01
C CYS A 87 -11.64 31.32 -44.97
N SER A 88 -12.43 32.29 -44.49
CA SER A 88 -13.53 32.05 -43.57
C SER A 88 -14.62 31.15 -44.16
N GLU A 89 -15.07 31.43 -45.39
CA GLU A 89 -16.17 30.71 -46.03
C GLU A 89 -15.78 29.32 -46.57
N LEU A 90 -14.49 29.12 -46.92
CA LEU A 90 -13.93 27.81 -47.21
C LEU A 90 -13.99 26.90 -45.98
N LEU A 91 -13.55 27.40 -44.81
CA LEU A 91 -13.64 26.68 -43.53
C LEU A 91 -15.09 26.42 -43.14
N GLY A 92 -15.96 27.43 -43.25
CA GLY A 92 -17.40 27.32 -43.07
C GLY A 92 -17.85 26.88 -41.67
N LYS A 93 -19.00 26.20 -41.61
CA LYS A 93 -19.60 25.68 -40.36
C LYS A 93 -19.52 24.16 -40.21
N THR A 94 -19.43 23.41 -41.31
CA THR A 94 -19.45 21.94 -41.33
C THR A 94 -18.10 21.35 -41.76
N GLN A 95 -17.75 20.19 -41.19
CA GLN A 95 -16.48 19.49 -41.42
C GLN A 95 -15.21 20.32 -41.11
N VAL A 96 -15.34 21.33 -40.24
CA VAL A 96 -14.29 22.31 -39.91
C VAL A 96 -12.97 21.65 -39.52
N GLY A 97 -13.01 20.52 -38.79
CA GLY A 97 -11.81 19.78 -38.40
C GLY A 97 -11.00 19.21 -39.58
N LYS A 98 -11.66 18.68 -40.62
CA LYS A 98 -10.98 18.16 -41.83
C LYS A 98 -10.45 19.31 -42.69
N LYS A 99 -11.23 20.39 -42.79
CA LYS A 99 -10.87 21.59 -43.56
C LYS A 99 -9.72 22.37 -42.93
N ALA A 100 -9.71 22.51 -41.61
CA ALA A 100 -8.62 23.13 -40.87
C ALA A 100 -7.27 22.43 -41.14
N SER A 101 -7.22 21.11 -41.20
CA SER A 101 -5.98 20.37 -41.53
C SER A 101 -5.37 20.81 -42.87
N ALA A 102 -6.18 21.07 -43.90
CA ALA A 102 -5.70 21.57 -45.20
C ALA A 102 -5.15 23.01 -45.13
N PHE A 103 -5.64 23.84 -44.21
CA PHE A 103 -5.04 25.15 -43.91
C PHE A 103 -3.75 25.02 -43.08
N VAL A 104 -3.61 23.97 -42.25
CA VAL A 104 -2.42 23.74 -41.43
C VAL A 104 -1.25 23.21 -42.26
N SER A 105 -1.48 22.34 -43.25
CA SER A 105 -0.42 21.82 -44.14
C SER A 105 0.25 22.93 -44.95
N VAL A 106 -0.54 23.87 -45.50
CA VAL A 106 -0.05 25.07 -46.21
C VAL A 106 0.43 26.19 -45.28
N ASN A 107 0.59 25.91 -43.98
CA ASN A 107 1.06 26.83 -42.95
C ASN A 107 0.25 28.16 -42.82
N ALA A 108 -1.05 28.15 -43.16
CA ALA A 108 -1.90 29.34 -43.16
C ALA A 108 -1.90 30.09 -41.83
N THR A 109 -1.84 29.36 -40.71
CA THR A 109 -1.71 29.89 -39.34
C THR A 109 -0.62 30.95 -39.23
N ASN A 110 0.56 30.70 -39.82
CA ASN A 110 1.70 31.61 -39.73
C ASN A 110 1.46 32.88 -40.57
N ILE A 111 0.92 32.72 -41.77
CA ILE A 111 0.64 33.82 -42.69
C ILE A 111 -0.44 34.74 -42.11
N VAL A 112 -1.53 34.18 -41.59
CA VAL A 112 -2.62 34.98 -40.97
C VAL A 112 -2.14 35.70 -39.70
N PHE A 113 -1.21 35.13 -38.91
CA PHE A 113 -0.57 35.88 -37.82
C PHE A 113 0.32 37.04 -38.33
N GLN A 114 1.03 36.86 -39.44
CA GLN A 114 1.85 37.93 -40.04
C GLN A 114 0.97 39.08 -40.54
N THR A 115 -0.08 38.78 -41.31
CA THR A 115 -1.07 39.78 -41.75
C THR A 115 -1.78 40.47 -40.58
N LEU A 116 -2.13 39.74 -39.52
CA LEU A 116 -2.77 40.31 -38.32
C LEU A 116 -1.86 41.32 -37.61
N VAL A 117 -0.56 41.04 -37.51
CA VAL A 117 0.39 41.96 -36.86
C VAL A 117 0.76 43.13 -37.77
N GLN A 118 0.85 42.91 -39.08
CA GLN A 118 1.04 43.97 -40.06
C GLN A 118 -0.11 45.00 -40.06
N GLU A 119 -1.37 44.55 -39.96
CA GLU A 119 -2.51 45.46 -39.81
C GLU A 119 -2.46 46.23 -38.46
N ALA A 120 -2.03 45.56 -37.39
CA ALA A 120 -1.92 46.18 -36.07
C ALA A 120 -0.72 47.14 -35.91
N GLU A 121 0.24 47.10 -36.84
CA GLU A 121 1.37 48.04 -36.94
C GLU A 121 1.15 49.11 -38.04
N ASP A 122 -0.02 49.14 -38.70
CA ASP A 122 -0.43 50.22 -39.62
C ASP A 122 -0.88 51.50 -38.87
N ASN A 123 -0.83 52.64 -39.56
CA ASN A 123 -1.33 53.93 -39.07
C ASN A 123 -2.87 54.01 -38.97
N SER A 124 -3.59 53.08 -39.59
CA SER A 124 -5.07 53.08 -39.68
C SER A 124 -5.70 51.69 -39.44
N PRO A 125 -5.41 51.04 -38.31
CA PRO A 125 -5.74 49.62 -38.08
C PRO A 125 -7.26 49.37 -38.06
N SER A 126 -7.73 48.37 -38.81
CA SER A 126 -9.15 48.00 -38.85
C SER A 126 -9.47 46.86 -37.86
N ASP A 127 -10.16 47.19 -36.76
CA ASP A 127 -10.68 46.22 -35.79
C ASP A 127 -11.53 45.13 -36.47
N ASP A 128 -12.40 45.47 -37.43
CA ASP A 128 -13.24 44.51 -38.16
C ASP A 128 -12.42 43.51 -39.00
N PHE A 129 -11.36 43.97 -39.68
CA PHE A 129 -10.47 43.08 -40.41
C PHE A 129 -9.69 42.17 -39.44
N MET A 130 -9.14 42.74 -38.36
CA MET A 130 -8.45 41.95 -37.32
C MET A 130 -9.37 40.92 -36.67
N LEU A 131 -10.64 41.26 -36.38
CA LEU A 131 -11.64 40.33 -35.85
C LEU A 131 -11.96 39.20 -36.84
N THR A 132 -11.97 39.50 -38.15
CA THR A 132 -12.16 38.48 -39.20
C THR A 132 -10.95 37.54 -39.29
N CYS A 133 -9.72 38.05 -39.16
CA CYS A 133 -8.51 37.22 -39.01
C CYS A 133 -8.60 36.30 -37.78
N HIS A 134 -9.07 36.81 -36.63
CA HIS A 134 -9.29 35.99 -35.43
C HIS A 134 -10.35 34.90 -35.65
N HIS A 135 -11.42 35.18 -36.43
CA HIS A 135 -12.44 34.20 -36.78
C HIS A 135 -11.88 33.02 -37.60
N VAL A 136 -10.96 33.28 -38.53
CA VAL A 136 -10.22 32.24 -39.27
C VAL A 136 -9.28 31.46 -38.33
N LEU A 137 -8.48 32.18 -37.54
CA LEU A 137 -7.53 31.59 -36.59
C LEU A 137 -8.20 30.69 -35.53
N ALA A 138 -9.39 31.05 -35.05
CA ALA A 138 -10.18 30.27 -34.09
C ALA A 138 -10.63 28.90 -34.61
N ARG A 139 -10.78 28.76 -35.95
CA ARG A 139 -11.10 27.48 -36.60
C ARG A 139 -9.84 26.67 -36.90
N VAL A 140 -8.83 27.28 -37.54
CA VAL A 140 -7.59 26.60 -37.96
C VAL A 140 -6.76 26.13 -36.75
N GLY A 141 -6.68 26.95 -35.71
CA GLY A 141 -5.86 26.68 -34.52
C GLY A 141 -6.28 25.48 -33.69
N GLN A 142 -7.47 24.91 -33.91
CA GLN A 142 -7.91 23.66 -33.27
C GLN A 142 -7.21 22.41 -33.83
N LYS A 143 -6.49 22.53 -34.97
CA LYS A 143 -5.73 21.44 -35.59
C LYS A 143 -4.21 21.70 -35.68
N ASP A 144 -3.76 22.93 -35.49
CA ASP A 144 -2.33 23.27 -35.51
C ASP A 144 -1.67 23.03 -34.15
N ARG A 145 -1.02 21.87 -33.96
CA ARG A 145 -0.25 21.54 -32.73
C ARG A 145 0.81 22.60 -32.38
N LYS A 146 1.25 23.42 -33.33
CA LYS A 146 2.25 24.50 -33.14
C LYS A 146 1.61 25.90 -33.06
N PHE A 147 0.28 26.05 -33.02
CA PHE A 147 -0.44 27.34 -33.02
C PHE A 147 0.08 28.34 -32.00
N ALA A 148 0.19 27.93 -30.74
CA ALA A 148 0.64 28.77 -29.63
C ALA A 148 2.10 29.25 -29.81
N LEU A 149 2.96 28.39 -30.37
CA LEU A 149 4.35 28.77 -30.69
C LEU A 149 4.40 29.76 -31.85
N LYS A 150 3.66 29.50 -32.94
CA LYS A 150 3.54 30.43 -34.09
C LYS A 150 3.03 31.80 -33.67
N ALA A 151 2.05 31.86 -32.75
CA ALA A 151 1.50 33.11 -32.23
C ALA A 151 2.55 33.94 -31.46
N ARG A 152 3.43 33.27 -30.69
CA ARG A 152 4.54 33.92 -29.97
C ARG A 152 5.63 34.41 -30.91
N LEU A 153 6.07 33.56 -31.85
CA LEU A 153 7.14 33.90 -32.80
C LEU A 153 6.76 35.07 -33.71
N ASN A 154 5.51 35.15 -34.16
CA ASN A 154 5.01 36.26 -34.98
C ASN A 154 4.51 37.46 -34.15
N ARG A 155 4.81 37.57 -32.84
CA ARG A 155 4.43 38.68 -31.93
C ARG A 155 2.92 38.92 -31.70
N ALA A 156 2.03 38.12 -32.31
CA ALA A 156 0.57 38.29 -32.30
C ALA A 156 -0.11 38.25 -30.90
N LEU A 157 0.55 37.65 -29.89
CA LEU A 157 0.04 37.53 -28.52
C LEU A 157 -0.47 38.85 -27.91
N LEU A 158 0.28 39.95 -28.11
CA LEU A 158 -0.06 41.25 -27.53
C LEU A 158 -1.09 42.03 -28.35
N VAL A 159 -1.16 41.79 -29.67
CA VAL A 159 -2.20 42.37 -30.54
C VAL A 159 -3.59 41.88 -30.10
N THR A 160 -3.76 40.56 -29.96
CA THR A 160 -5.02 39.98 -29.45
C THR A 160 -5.36 40.47 -28.05
N LEU A 161 -4.38 40.59 -27.16
CA LEU A 161 -4.58 41.10 -25.81
C LEU A 161 -5.09 42.56 -25.80
N ASN A 162 -4.55 43.41 -26.68
CA ASN A 162 -4.97 44.81 -26.77
C ASN A 162 -6.36 44.94 -27.41
N LEU A 163 -6.67 44.13 -28.43
CA LEU A 163 -8.04 44.03 -28.96
C LEU A 163 -9.05 43.59 -27.90
N ILE A 164 -8.70 42.62 -27.05
CA ILE A 164 -9.53 42.22 -25.89
C ILE A 164 -9.70 43.37 -24.90
N LYS A 165 -8.64 44.12 -24.57
CA LYS A 165 -8.71 45.30 -23.68
C LYS A 165 -9.63 46.40 -24.22
N ASN A 166 -9.59 46.64 -25.53
CA ASN A 166 -10.46 47.63 -26.19
C ASN A 166 -11.93 47.17 -26.27
N ASN A 167 -12.18 45.85 -26.30
CA ASN A 167 -13.50 45.26 -26.52
C ASN A 167 -14.13 44.61 -25.26
N ILE A 168 -13.67 44.93 -24.05
CA ILE A 168 -14.11 44.28 -22.77
C ILE A 168 -15.65 44.23 -22.60
N THR A 169 -16.39 45.25 -23.04
CA THR A 169 -17.86 45.30 -22.96
C THR A 169 -18.57 44.77 -24.20
N ASN A 170 -17.86 44.50 -25.29
CA ASN A 170 -18.42 44.05 -26.56
C ASN A 170 -18.36 42.51 -26.67
N PHE A 171 -19.34 41.85 -26.05
CA PHE A 171 -19.46 40.39 -26.02
C PHE A 171 -19.45 39.73 -27.42
N ARG A 172 -19.92 40.42 -28.48
CA ARG A 172 -19.88 39.92 -29.87
C ARG A 172 -18.44 39.82 -30.38
N ASN A 173 -17.62 40.82 -30.11
CA ASN A 173 -16.22 40.84 -30.52
C ASN A 173 -15.39 39.88 -29.65
N LEU A 174 -15.65 39.81 -28.35
CA LEU A 174 -15.03 38.83 -27.44
C LEU A 174 -15.31 37.38 -27.85
N GLN A 175 -16.49 37.07 -28.41
CA GLN A 175 -16.81 35.73 -28.92
C GLN A 175 -15.89 35.30 -30.09
N LEU A 176 -15.23 36.23 -30.77
CA LEU A 176 -14.22 35.96 -31.81
C LEU A 176 -12.80 35.94 -31.26
N LEU A 177 -12.48 36.83 -30.31
CA LEU A 177 -11.14 36.99 -29.75
C LEU A 177 -10.77 35.90 -28.72
N LEU A 178 -11.67 35.58 -27.78
CA LEU A 178 -11.36 34.66 -26.68
C LEU A 178 -11.05 33.22 -27.12
N PRO A 179 -11.69 32.62 -28.17
CA PRO A 179 -11.31 31.29 -28.65
C PRO A 179 -9.84 31.22 -29.11
N VAL A 180 -9.34 32.25 -29.79
CA VAL A 180 -7.92 32.36 -30.18
C VAL A 180 -7.03 32.50 -28.94
N PHE A 181 -7.43 33.34 -28.00
CA PHE A 181 -6.65 33.61 -26.79
C PHE A 181 -6.60 32.41 -25.82
N LYS A 182 -7.64 31.55 -25.81
CA LYS A 182 -7.60 30.25 -25.15
C LYS A 182 -6.50 29.37 -25.73
N LEU A 183 -6.43 29.25 -27.07
CA LEU A 183 -5.39 28.47 -27.74
C LEU A 183 -3.98 29.01 -27.48
N TYR A 184 -3.81 30.32 -27.28
CA TYR A 184 -2.55 30.91 -26.85
C TYR A 184 -2.15 30.46 -25.43
N THR A 185 -3.11 30.50 -24.49
CA THR A 185 -2.88 30.24 -23.05
C THR A 185 -2.76 28.74 -22.71
N ASN A 186 -3.23 27.84 -23.59
CA ASN A 186 -2.96 26.40 -23.48
C ASN A 186 -1.46 26.08 -23.35
N ASN A 187 -0.56 26.95 -23.82
CA ASN A 187 0.89 26.83 -23.62
C ASN A 187 1.36 27.59 -22.37
N SER A 188 2.09 26.90 -21.48
CA SER A 188 2.59 27.42 -20.19
C SER A 188 3.53 28.62 -20.31
N VAL A 189 4.40 28.64 -21.33
CA VAL A 189 5.34 29.74 -21.60
C VAL A 189 4.56 30.98 -22.04
N ASN A 190 3.61 30.83 -22.96
CA ASN A 190 2.73 31.91 -23.39
C ASN A 190 1.88 32.47 -22.24
N SER A 191 1.28 31.61 -21.41
CA SER A 191 0.52 32.02 -20.24
C SER A 191 1.36 32.81 -19.22
N SER A 192 2.61 32.40 -19.01
CA SER A 192 3.53 33.12 -18.12
C SER A 192 4.02 34.44 -18.71
N TYR A 193 4.18 34.53 -20.05
CA TYR A 193 4.50 35.76 -20.77
C TYR A 193 3.33 36.76 -20.76
N LEU A 194 2.14 36.33 -21.19
CA LEU A 194 0.90 37.14 -21.16
C LEU A 194 0.60 37.66 -19.75
N GLY A 195 0.86 36.85 -18.72
CA GLY A 195 0.75 37.23 -17.32
C GLY A 195 1.64 38.41 -16.91
N LYS A 196 2.83 38.56 -17.49
CA LYS A 196 3.70 39.75 -17.29
C LYS A 196 3.13 41.00 -17.98
N HIS A 197 2.44 40.86 -19.11
CA HIS A 197 1.86 41.98 -19.88
C HIS A 197 0.45 42.42 -19.42
N ASN A 198 0.17 42.27 -18.12
CA ASN A 198 -1.08 42.68 -17.46
C ASN A 198 -2.36 42.08 -18.10
N THR A 199 -2.37 40.75 -18.29
CA THR A 199 -3.53 40.01 -18.84
C THR A 199 -4.60 39.68 -17.80
N ILE A 200 -4.25 39.57 -16.52
CA ILE A 200 -5.19 39.10 -15.48
C ILE A 200 -6.39 40.06 -15.30
N PRO A 201 -6.22 41.37 -15.05
CA PRO A 201 -7.36 42.27 -14.82
C PRO A 201 -8.36 42.36 -15.99
N PRO A 202 -7.94 42.45 -17.27
CA PRO A 202 -8.87 42.41 -18.41
C PRO A 202 -9.70 41.12 -18.45
N ILE A 203 -9.08 39.95 -18.24
CA ILE A 203 -9.80 38.66 -18.30
C ILE A 203 -10.73 38.49 -17.09
N CYS A 204 -10.28 38.86 -15.87
CA CYS A 204 -11.13 38.87 -14.69
C CYS A 204 -12.33 39.82 -14.87
N LYS A 205 -12.14 41.02 -15.43
CA LYS A 205 -13.23 41.95 -15.73
C LYS A 205 -14.22 41.38 -16.74
N VAL A 206 -13.76 40.71 -17.81
CA VAL A 206 -14.65 40.01 -18.76
C VAL A 206 -15.45 38.90 -18.05
N VAL A 207 -14.80 38.07 -17.23
CA VAL A 207 -15.45 36.99 -16.45
C VAL A 207 -16.55 37.55 -15.54
N LEU A 208 -16.25 38.58 -14.75
CA LEU A 208 -17.19 39.18 -13.80
C LEU A 208 -18.32 39.99 -14.47
N GLN A 209 -18.15 40.46 -15.70
CA GLN A 209 -19.20 41.14 -16.47
C GLN A 209 -20.12 40.18 -17.27
N CYS A 210 -19.81 38.88 -17.35
CA CYS A 210 -20.64 37.92 -18.08
C CYS A 210 -21.85 37.45 -17.26
N SER A 211 -23.02 38.03 -17.54
CA SER A 211 -24.31 37.47 -17.09
C SER A 211 -24.64 36.13 -17.78
N ARG A 212 -25.70 35.44 -17.32
CA ARG A 212 -26.19 34.18 -17.94
C ARG A 212 -26.46 34.31 -19.46
N LYS A 213 -26.75 35.52 -19.97
CA LYS A 213 -26.93 35.79 -21.41
C LYS A 213 -25.64 35.62 -22.24
N HIS A 214 -24.47 35.54 -21.61
CA HIS A 214 -23.15 35.47 -22.24
C HIS A 214 -22.34 34.24 -21.78
N ALA A 215 -23.04 33.15 -21.42
CA ALA A 215 -22.45 31.91 -20.92
C ALA A 215 -21.33 31.31 -21.80
N SER A 216 -21.39 31.49 -23.12
CA SER A 216 -20.33 31.09 -24.05
C SER A 216 -19.04 31.89 -23.88
N VAL A 217 -19.15 33.22 -23.76
CA VAL A 217 -18.02 34.13 -23.49
C VAL A 217 -17.43 33.86 -22.11
N LEU A 218 -18.28 33.63 -21.10
CA LEU A 218 -17.86 33.25 -19.75
C LEU A 218 -17.05 31.94 -19.75
N LYS A 219 -17.51 30.91 -20.48
CA LYS A 219 -16.78 29.63 -20.59
C LYS A 219 -15.37 29.84 -21.16
N PHE A 220 -15.21 30.63 -22.22
CA PHE A 220 -13.88 30.94 -22.76
C PHE A 220 -13.04 31.78 -21.77
N GLY A 221 -13.63 32.76 -21.08
CA GLY A 221 -12.94 33.56 -20.06
C GLY A 221 -12.42 32.71 -18.89
N LEU A 222 -13.20 31.72 -18.44
CA LEU A 222 -12.81 30.77 -17.39
C LEU A 222 -11.76 29.77 -17.87
N ASP A 223 -11.86 29.27 -19.11
CA ASP A 223 -10.82 28.43 -19.72
C ASP A 223 -9.46 29.17 -19.77
N ILE A 224 -9.48 30.44 -20.19
CA ILE A 224 -8.30 31.32 -20.22
C ILE A 224 -7.76 31.56 -18.80
N LEU A 225 -8.61 31.90 -17.84
CA LEU A 225 -8.19 32.20 -16.46
C LEU A 225 -7.64 30.94 -15.75
N ASN A 226 -8.22 29.77 -16.00
CA ASN A 226 -7.69 28.47 -15.55
C ASN A 226 -6.29 28.22 -16.13
N ASN A 227 -6.12 28.33 -17.44
CA ASN A 227 -4.81 28.20 -18.10
C ASN A 227 -3.76 29.18 -17.56
N LEU A 228 -4.14 30.44 -17.35
CA LEU A 228 -3.25 31.47 -16.81
C LEU A 228 -2.83 31.16 -15.37
N THR A 229 -3.76 30.76 -14.50
CA THR A 229 -3.53 30.52 -13.06
C THR A 229 -2.71 29.26 -12.76
N LYS A 230 -2.56 28.32 -13.69
CA LYS A 230 -1.57 27.23 -13.59
C LYS A 230 -0.14 27.75 -13.32
N SER A 231 0.19 28.96 -13.78
CA SER A 231 1.47 29.60 -13.47
C SER A 231 1.44 30.24 -12.07
N ARG A 232 2.37 29.84 -11.18
CA ARG A 232 2.52 30.36 -9.80
C ARG A 232 2.48 31.89 -9.73
N ASN A 233 3.20 32.55 -10.64
CA ASN A 233 3.26 34.02 -10.75
C ASN A 233 1.93 34.68 -11.15
N ASN A 234 1.08 33.97 -11.90
CA ASN A 234 -0.21 34.49 -12.33
C ASN A 234 -1.28 34.28 -11.27
N SER A 235 -1.28 33.14 -10.57
CA SER A 235 -2.10 32.96 -9.37
C SER A 235 -1.75 34.03 -8.32
N ALA A 236 -0.47 34.36 -8.11
CA ALA A 236 -0.08 35.48 -7.24
C ALA A 236 -0.66 36.83 -7.68
N ARG A 237 -0.67 37.14 -8.98
CA ARG A 237 -1.34 38.35 -9.53
C ARG A 237 -2.86 38.32 -9.40
N THR A 238 -3.50 37.15 -9.46
CA THR A 238 -4.95 37.02 -9.26
C THR A 238 -5.34 37.21 -7.79
N ILE A 239 -4.49 36.76 -6.85
CA ILE A 239 -4.66 36.99 -5.41
C ILE A 239 -4.46 38.47 -5.07
N GLY A 240 -3.33 39.05 -5.49
CA GLY A 240 -2.99 40.46 -5.23
C GLY A 240 -3.83 41.50 -6.01
N GLY A 241 -4.78 41.03 -6.83
CA GLY A 241 -5.82 41.87 -7.45
C GLY A 241 -7.21 41.65 -6.84
N GLU A 242 -7.30 41.01 -5.67
CA GLU A 242 -8.54 40.80 -4.88
C GLU A 242 -9.66 40.06 -5.64
N TYR A 243 -9.32 39.27 -6.65
CA TYR A 243 -10.31 38.53 -7.45
C TYR A 243 -10.86 37.28 -6.74
N VAL A 244 -10.27 36.82 -5.64
CA VAL A 244 -10.67 35.58 -4.95
C VAL A 244 -12.11 35.64 -4.39
N PRO A 245 -12.52 36.65 -3.60
CA PRO A 245 -13.92 36.80 -3.17
C PRO A 245 -14.88 36.93 -4.35
N HIS A 246 -14.49 37.65 -5.40
CA HIS A 246 -15.30 37.87 -6.60
C HIS A 246 -15.56 36.57 -7.39
N ILE A 247 -14.54 35.70 -7.51
CA ILE A 247 -14.65 34.38 -8.17
C ILE A 247 -15.51 33.43 -7.31
N LEU A 248 -15.38 33.49 -5.99
CA LEU A 248 -16.18 32.71 -5.04
C LEU A 248 -17.66 33.12 -5.06
N ALA A 249 -17.95 34.42 -5.03
CA ALA A 249 -19.31 34.95 -5.14
C ALA A 249 -19.96 34.53 -6.48
N LEU A 250 -19.24 34.68 -7.59
CA LEU A 250 -19.72 34.23 -8.91
C LEU A 250 -19.96 32.72 -8.96
N TYR A 251 -19.15 31.90 -8.26
CA TYR A 251 -19.42 30.47 -8.11
C TYR A 251 -20.71 30.21 -7.34
N ASN A 252 -20.93 30.91 -6.22
CA ASN A 252 -22.12 30.77 -5.40
C ASN A 252 -23.41 31.18 -6.14
N ASP A 253 -23.35 32.29 -6.90
CA ASP A 253 -24.43 32.75 -7.79
C ASP A 253 -24.77 31.70 -8.86
N TRP A 254 -23.76 31.10 -9.49
CA TRP A 254 -23.97 30.04 -10.47
C TRP A 254 -24.44 28.73 -9.83
N HIS A 255 -24.09 28.45 -8.57
CA HIS A 255 -24.66 27.32 -7.82
C HIS A 255 -26.17 27.48 -7.64
N HIS A 256 -26.57 28.56 -6.95
CA HIS A 256 -27.97 28.84 -6.61
C HIS A 256 -28.88 29.04 -7.83
N THR A 257 -28.32 29.31 -9.01
CA THR A 257 -29.11 29.69 -10.20
C THR A 257 -29.00 28.75 -11.40
N ASP A 258 -28.10 27.77 -11.38
CA ASP A 258 -28.05 26.64 -12.33
C ASP A 258 -28.84 25.43 -11.80
N THR A 259 -30.07 25.67 -11.33
CA THR A 259 -30.96 24.65 -10.72
C THR A 259 -31.44 23.57 -11.69
N LYS A 260 -31.22 23.75 -13.00
CA LYS A 260 -31.44 22.73 -14.04
C LYS A 260 -30.12 22.12 -14.56
N HIS A 261 -29.01 22.44 -13.91
CA HIS A 261 -27.67 21.89 -14.11
C HIS A 261 -27.15 21.96 -15.56
N ARG A 262 -27.57 22.96 -16.33
CA ARG A 262 -27.19 23.18 -17.74
C ARG A 262 -25.82 23.82 -17.88
N HIS A 263 -25.26 24.35 -16.79
CA HIS A 263 -24.05 25.15 -16.77
C HIS A 263 -23.00 24.63 -15.77
N VAL A 264 -23.01 23.34 -15.45
CA VAL A 264 -21.98 22.63 -14.63
C VAL A 264 -20.55 22.97 -15.09
N ALA A 265 -20.31 23.10 -16.39
CA ALA A 265 -19.00 23.47 -16.93
C ALA A 265 -18.50 24.86 -16.47
N ILE A 266 -19.40 25.81 -16.17
CA ILE A 266 -19.07 27.14 -15.66
C ILE A 266 -18.70 27.04 -14.17
N ARG A 267 -19.51 26.33 -13.38
CA ARG A 267 -19.21 26.00 -11.97
C ARG A 267 -17.86 25.27 -11.85
N LYS A 268 -17.61 24.28 -12.71
CA LYS A 268 -16.33 23.54 -12.79
C LYS A 268 -15.16 24.43 -13.22
N GLY A 269 -15.37 25.40 -14.11
CA GLY A 269 -14.35 26.37 -14.52
C GLY A 269 -13.92 27.27 -13.36
N LEU A 270 -14.88 27.80 -12.60
CA LEU A 270 -14.64 28.63 -11.41
C LEU A 270 -13.88 27.85 -10.33
N LEU A 271 -14.31 26.62 -10.02
CA LEU A 271 -13.60 25.75 -9.06
C LEU A 271 -12.16 25.42 -9.51
N ASN A 272 -11.90 25.20 -10.80
CA ASN A 272 -10.53 24.95 -11.27
C ASN A 272 -9.62 26.18 -11.09
N VAL A 273 -10.13 27.40 -11.30
CA VAL A 273 -9.38 28.63 -11.00
C VAL A 273 -9.03 28.71 -9.51
N LEU A 274 -9.98 28.40 -8.61
CA LEU A 274 -9.72 28.33 -7.17
C LEU A 274 -8.76 27.19 -6.79
N LYS A 275 -8.83 26.02 -7.45
CA LYS A 275 -7.89 24.88 -7.28
C LYS A 275 -6.44 25.28 -7.57
N ASN A 276 -6.22 26.10 -8.61
CA ASN A 276 -4.90 26.58 -9.00
C ASN A 276 -4.38 27.65 -8.02
N ILE A 277 -5.23 28.60 -7.66
CA ILE A 277 -4.91 29.69 -6.71
C ILE A 277 -4.52 29.13 -5.34
N THR A 278 -5.24 28.13 -4.84
CA THR A 278 -5.02 27.52 -3.51
C THR A 278 -3.79 26.61 -3.42
N ASN A 279 -3.03 26.44 -4.50
CA ASN A 279 -1.66 25.92 -4.42
C ASN A 279 -0.73 26.89 -3.66
N LEU A 280 -1.00 28.20 -3.69
CA LEU A 280 -0.24 29.22 -2.94
C LEU A 280 -0.76 29.38 -1.49
N LYS A 281 0.14 29.56 -0.52
CA LYS A 281 -0.22 29.86 0.88
C LYS A 281 -1.08 31.12 1.00
N SER A 282 -0.74 32.18 0.25
CA SER A 282 -1.55 33.40 0.14
C SER A 282 -2.91 33.18 -0.52
N GLY A 283 -3.02 32.25 -1.48
CA GLY A 283 -4.28 31.90 -2.13
C GLY A 283 -5.22 31.10 -1.22
N ARG A 284 -4.66 30.23 -0.38
CA ARG A 284 -5.40 29.57 0.71
C ARG A 284 -5.92 30.59 1.72
N LYS A 285 -5.04 31.47 2.21
CA LYS A 285 -5.39 32.54 3.15
C LYS A 285 -6.53 33.42 2.59
N ALA A 286 -6.40 33.92 1.36
CA ALA A 286 -7.43 34.75 0.72
C ALA A 286 -8.77 34.02 0.49
N LEU A 287 -8.78 32.69 0.35
CA LEU A 287 -10.03 31.93 0.28
C LEU A 287 -10.69 31.79 1.67
N VAL A 288 -9.88 31.55 2.72
CA VAL A 288 -10.37 31.46 4.11
C VAL A 288 -10.93 32.80 4.58
N GLU A 289 -10.23 33.91 4.31
CA GLU A 289 -10.69 35.27 4.59
C GLU A 289 -11.98 35.64 3.83
N ALA A 290 -12.22 35.03 2.66
CA ALA A 290 -13.46 35.15 1.91
C ALA A 290 -14.58 34.19 2.37
N ASN A 291 -14.43 33.52 3.53
CA ASN A 291 -15.33 32.47 4.04
C ASN A 291 -15.53 31.28 3.08
N GLY A 292 -14.57 31.05 2.18
CA GLY A 292 -14.72 30.14 1.04
C GLY A 292 -14.71 28.66 1.39
N ILE A 293 -14.21 28.25 2.55
CA ILE A 293 -14.37 26.85 3.01
C ILE A 293 -15.86 26.58 3.27
N ARG A 294 -16.54 27.46 4.01
CA ARG A 294 -17.97 27.30 4.33
C ARG A 294 -18.84 27.34 3.09
N VAL A 295 -18.63 28.30 2.19
CA VAL A 295 -19.37 28.39 0.91
C VAL A 295 -19.18 27.11 0.07
N LEU A 296 -17.98 26.54 0.02
CA LEU A 296 -17.70 25.28 -0.70
C LEU A 296 -18.23 24.03 0.02
N TYR A 297 -18.46 24.10 1.33
CA TYR A 297 -19.08 23.04 2.12
C TYR A 297 -20.60 23.03 1.91
N GLU A 298 -21.28 24.15 2.16
CA GLU A 298 -22.73 24.33 1.98
C GLU A 298 -23.14 23.95 0.55
N SER A 299 -22.52 24.56 -0.47
CA SER A 299 -22.80 24.29 -1.89
C SER A 299 -22.34 22.91 -2.41
N ALA A 300 -21.72 22.08 -1.56
CA ALA A 300 -21.45 20.68 -1.86
C ALA A 300 -22.41 19.73 -1.13
N GLN A 301 -22.88 20.10 0.07
CA GLN A 301 -23.97 19.44 0.78
C GLN A 301 -25.30 19.58 0.00
N ASP A 302 -25.59 20.77 -0.53
CA ASP A 302 -26.79 21.08 -1.36
C ASP A 302 -27.01 20.12 -2.55
N VAL A 303 -25.96 19.44 -3.01
CA VAL A 303 -25.98 18.54 -4.17
C VAL A 303 -25.36 17.17 -3.87
N ILE A 304 -25.13 16.80 -2.61
CA ILE A 304 -24.32 15.63 -2.24
C ILE A 304 -24.88 14.29 -2.75
N GLU A 305 -26.20 14.19 -2.91
CA GLU A 305 -26.89 13.02 -3.48
C GLU A 305 -26.87 12.97 -5.02
N CYS A 306 -26.57 14.10 -5.68
CA CYS A 306 -26.62 14.23 -7.14
C CYS A 306 -25.31 13.75 -7.78
N ARG A 307 -25.30 12.49 -8.27
CA ARG A 307 -24.15 11.87 -8.96
C ARG A 307 -23.61 12.70 -10.14
N GLU A 308 -24.44 13.48 -10.81
CA GLU A 308 -24.03 14.36 -11.91
C GLU A 308 -23.13 15.51 -11.42
N MET A 309 -23.27 15.93 -10.17
CA MET A 309 -22.48 17.00 -9.55
C MET A 309 -21.17 16.50 -8.93
N GLU A 310 -20.86 15.20 -8.99
CA GLU A 310 -19.68 14.59 -8.35
C GLU A 310 -18.37 15.33 -8.68
N SER A 311 -18.19 15.73 -9.94
CA SER A 311 -16.97 16.44 -10.36
C SER A 311 -16.88 17.91 -9.91
N LEU A 312 -17.95 18.47 -9.31
CA LEU A 312 -17.92 19.71 -8.54
C LEU A 312 -17.59 19.43 -7.07
N ILE A 313 -18.26 18.44 -6.46
CA ILE A 313 -18.08 18.05 -5.05
C ILE A 313 -16.63 17.63 -4.78
N LEU A 314 -16.05 16.81 -5.68
CA LEU A 314 -14.65 16.41 -5.61
C LEU A 314 -13.70 17.62 -5.65
N LEU A 315 -13.92 18.57 -6.57
CA LEU A 315 -13.11 19.80 -6.65
C LEU A 315 -13.27 20.67 -5.40
N ALA A 316 -14.49 20.89 -4.92
CA ALA A 316 -14.77 21.62 -3.69
C ALA A 316 -14.02 20.98 -2.50
N SER A 317 -14.13 19.65 -2.34
CA SER A 317 -13.42 18.92 -1.27
C SER A 317 -11.90 19.07 -1.35
N VAL A 318 -11.31 19.05 -2.55
CA VAL A 318 -9.86 19.24 -2.75
C VAL A 318 -9.43 20.67 -2.39
N ILE A 319 -10.25 21.67 -2.74
CA ILE A 319 -9.98 23.07 -2.40
C ILE A 319 -10.10 23.30 -0.89
N MET A 320 -11.14 22.75 -0.24
CA MET A 320 -11.32 22.80 1.21
C MET A 320 -10.14 22.13 1.93
N ARG A 321 -9.82 20.85 1.63
CA ARG A 321 -8.67 20.14 2.23
C ARG A 321 -7.34 20.86 2.04
N LYS A 322 -7.13 21.57 0.92
CA LYS A 322 -5.95 22.42 0.74
C LYS A 322 -5.93 23.60 1.71
N CYS A 323 -7.08 24.22 1.97
CA CYS A 323 -7.19 25.46 2.75
C CYS A 323 -7.34 25.23 4.26
N CYS A 324 -7.72 24.03 4.69
CA CYS A 324 -7.66 23.61 6.09
C CYS A 324 -6.26 23.89 6.70
N PRO A 325 -6.16 24.44 7.93
CA PRO A 325 -4.90 24.53 8.63
C PRO A 325 -4.20 23.17 8.74
N ARG A 326 -2.88 23.18 8.52
CA ARG A 326 -2.00 22.03 8.61
C ARG A 326 -1.59 21.83 10.07
N ASN A 327 -2.19 20.85 10.73
CA ASN A 327 -1.95 20.59 12.14
C ASN A 327 -0.71 19.70 12.34
N LYS A 328 -0.16 19.69 13.55
CA LYS A 328 0.70 18.60 14.05
C LYS A 328 -0.19 17.57 14.75
N LEU A 329 0.29 16.34 14.90
CA LEU A 329 -0.36 15.36 15.79
C LEU A 329 -0.42 15.92 17.24
N PRO A 330 -1.48 15.65 18.02
CA PRO A 330 -1.63 16.14 19.41
C PRO A 330 -0.77 15.35 20.43
N ILE A 331 0.52 15.24 20.13
CA ILE A 331 1.58 14.62 20.94
C ILE A 331 2.77 15.58 21.05
N SER A 332 3.50 15.53 22.17
CA SER A 332 4.65 16.41 22.43
C SER A 332 5.91 16.01 21.66
N ASN A 333 6.09 14.72 21.39
CA ASN A 333 7.24 14.14 20.69
C ASN A 333 6.77 13.08 19.69
N VAL A 334 7.36 13.05 18.49
CA VAL A 334 7.04 12.09 17.42
C VAL A 334 7.80 10.76 17.55
N ASN A 335 8.88 10.72 18.32
CA ASN A 335 9.60 9.48 18.62
C ASN A 335 8.76 8.56 19.53
N SER A 336 9.03 7.26 19.50
CA SER A 336 8.37 6.25 20.34
C SER A 336 8.38 6.61 21.82
N VAL A 337 7.29 6.29 22.55
CA VAL A 337 7.20 6.54 24.00
C VAL A 337 8.27 5.73 24.77
N VAL A 338 8.70 4.60 24.20
CA VAL A 338 9.64 3.67 24.82
C VAL A 338 10.94 3.64 24.02
N THR A 339 12.07 3.66 24.75
CA THR A 339 13.42 3.69 24.20
C THR A 339 14.26 2.59 24.82
N PHE A 340 14.97 1.83 24.01
CA PHE A 340 15.87 0.74 24.44
C PHE A 340 17.34 1.16 24.26
N LYS A 341 18.20 0.96 25.26
CA LYS A 341 19.64 1.28 25.12
C LYS A 341 20.31 0.20 24.26
N ILE A 342 20.63 0.55 23.01
CA ILE A 342 21.40 -0.31 22.09
C ILE A 342 22.81 -0.53 22.66
N PRO A 343 23.36 -1.76 22.65
CA PRO A 343 24.75 -2.02 23.00
C PRO A 343 25.73 -1.33 22.05
N GLU A 344 26.80 -0.73 22.59
CA GLU A 344 27.91 -0.18 21.81
C GLU A 344 28.58 -1.25 20.93
N SER A 345 29.08 -0.88 19.75
CA SER A 345 29.76 -1.79 18.82
C SER A 345 30.85 -1.06 18.05
N GLU A 346 31.98 -1.70 17.77
CA GLU A 346 33.10 -1.09 17.03
C GLU A 346 32.73 -0.80 15.56
N ILE A 347 31.81 -1.58 15.00
CA ILE A 347 31.29 -1.43 13.62
C ILE A 347 30.11 -0.43 13.58
N TYR A 348 29.47 -0.19 14.72
CA TYR A 348 28.31 0.70 14.87
C TYR A 348 28.49 1.49 16.19
N PRO A 349 29.34 2.54 16.21
CA PRO A 349 29.50 3.36 17.39
C PRO A 349 28.14 3.96 17.79
N ALA A 350 27.81 3.91 19.08
CA ALA A 350 26.56 4.46 19.57
C ALA A 350 26.50 5.96 19.22
N GLN A 351 25.45 6.38 18.50
CA GLN A 351 25.24 7.80 18.22
C GLN A 351 25.22 8.56 19.55
N GLY A 352 26.15 9.51 19.69
CA GLY A 352 26.50 10.08 20.97
C GLY A 352 25.29 10.68 21.68
N THR A 353 25.14 10.39 22.97
CA THR A 353 24.14 11.03 23.84
C THR A 353 24.56 12.44 24.25
N GLU A 354 25.03 13.22 23.27
CA GLU A 354 25.25 14.64 23.45
C GLU A 354 23.91 15.38 23.35
N ASN A 355 23.43 15.86 24.50
CA ASN A 355 22.55 17.02 24.56
C ASN A 355 23.32 18.28 24.11
N SER A 356 23.73 18.33 22.84
CA SER A 356 24.25 19.55 22.23
C SER A 356 23.08 20.53 22.08
N GLY A 357 23.10 21.57 22.92
CA GLY A 357 22.01 22.54 23.06
C GLY A 357 21.87 23.49 21.87
N ILE A 358 21.60 22.98 20.68
CA ILE A 358 21.27 23.80 19.51
C ILE A 358 19.77 24.08 19.54
N GLN A 359 19.38 25.23 20.10
CA GLN A 359 18.09 25.82 19.80
C GLN A 359 18.02 26.09 18.28
N PRO A 360 17.06 25.53 17.54
CA PRO A 360 16.81 25.98 16.18
C PRO A 360 16.32 27.43 16.26
N LEU A 361 17.12 28.36 15.76
CA LEU A 361 16.76 29.78 15.69
C LEU A 361 15.40 29.95 15.03
N ILE A 362 14.54 30.74 15.66
CA ILE A 362 13.26 31.15 15.07
C ILE A 362 13.59 32.13 13.94
N ASP A 363 13.62 31.65 12.71
CA ASP A 363 13.61 32.50 11.51
C ASP A 363 12.45 32.12 10.55
N GLY A 364 11.82 33.16 10.00
CA GLY A 364 10.54 33.10 9.30
C GLY A 364 10.66 32.84 7.80
N GLY A 365 11.12 31.65 7.41
CA GLY A 365 11.35 31.27 6.00
C GLY A 365 10.25 30.43 5.34
N ASP A 366 9.14 31.04 4.92
CA ASP A 366 8.01 30.40 4.20
C ASP A 366 8.36 30.01 2.74
N SER A 367 9.32 29.09 2.54
CA SER A 367 9.69 28.53 1.22
C SER A 367 9.05 27.16 0.95
N ASP A 368 7.74 27.07 1.17
CA ASP A 368 6.96 25.86 0.88
C ASP A 368 6.77 25.73 -0.64
N ASN A 369 7.54 24.83 -1.28
CA ASN A 369 7.41 24.52 -2.70
C ASN A 369 6.68 23.18 -2.87
N SER A 370 5.35 23.23 -2.75
CA SER A 370 4.50 22.05 -2.86
C SER A 370 4.41 21.56 -4.32
N SER A 371 5.31 20.66 -4.71
CA SER A 371 5.05 19.75 -5.82
C SER A 371 3.99 18.73 -5.36
N LEU A 372 2.92 18.58 -6.14
CA LEU A 372 1.80 17.66 -5.91
C LEU A 372 1.19 17.32 -7.27
N GLU A 373 1.68 16.24 -7.86
CA GLU A 373 1.23 15.46 -9.03
C GLU A 373 2.49 14.64 -9.40
N ASP A 374 2.38 13.29 -9.34
CA ASP A 374 3.39 12.21 -9.51
C ASP A 374 3.18 11.18 -8.36
N ASP A 375 2.20 10.27 -8.50
CA ASP A 375 1.76 9.32 -7.45
C ASP A 375 1.08 8.07 -8.09
N ASP A 376 1.61 7.59 -9.23
CA ASP A 376 1.15 6.40 -9.98
C ASP A 376 2.13 5.21 -9.81
N ASP A 377 1.60 3.98 -9.92
CA ASP A 377 2.12 2.70 -9.40
C ASP A 377 3.58 2.29 -9.74
N ILE A 378 4.28 1.69 -8.75
CA ILE A 378 4.65 0.25 -8.74
C ILE A 378 5.19 -0.18 -7.34
N ASP A 379 5.52 -1.47 -7.18
CA ASP A 379 5.81 -2.24 -5.95
C ASP A 379 6.90 -1.69 -5.00
N SER A 380 7.05 -2.39 -3.86
CA SER A 380 7.96 -2.12 -2.73
C SER A 380 7.48 -1.07 -1.72
N ASP A 381 7.08 -1.53 -0.53
CA ASP A 381 6.87 -0.65 0.64
C ASP A 381 8.18 -0.04 1.20
N ASP A 382 9.34 -0.36 0.62
CA ASP A 382 10.67 0.16 1.01
C ASP A 382 11.14 1.39 0.20
N GLU A 383 10.42 1.79 -0.87
CA GLU A 383 10.77 2.91 -1.78
C GLU A 383 10.84 4.31 -1.10
N ARG A 384 10.73 4.37 0.23
CA ARG A 384 10.88 5.58 1.04
C ARG A 384 12.34 5.96 1.31
N PHE A 385 13.29 5.04 1.17
CA PHE A 385 14.73 5.31 1.37
C PHE A 385 15.42 5.81 0.08
N LYS A 386 15.05 7.02 -0.34
CA LYS A 386 15.77 7.83 -1.35
C LYS A 386 16.34 9.10 -0.70
N THR A 387 17.09 8.86 0.37
CA THR A 387 18.09 9.71 1.03
C THR A 387 19.07 8.73 1.70
N ASP A 388 20.39 8.86 1.57
CA ASP A 388 21.13 10.03 1.11
C ASP A 388 21.68 9.91 -0.33
N ASN A 389 21.77 11.04 -1.02
CA ASN A 389 22.73 11.18 -2.11
C ASN A 389 24.10 11.36 -1.47
N ILE A 390 24.95 10.34 -1.56
CA ILE A 390 26.40 10.58 -1.58
C ILE A 390 26.67 11.13 -2.99
N ASP A 391 27.07 12.40 -3.09
CA ASP A 391 27.57 12.95 -4.35
C ASP A 391 28.91 12.28 -4.65
N GLU A 392 28.88 11.26 -5.52
CA GLU A 392 30.06 10.61 -6.09
C GLU A 392 30.81 11.61 -6.98
N ASN A 393 31.59 12.49 -6.35
CA ASN A 393 32.79 13.03 -6.98
C ASN A 393 33.80 11.88 -7.06
N GLU A 394 34.07 11.41 -8.27
CA GLU A 394 35.19 10.51 -8.54
C GLU A 394 36.52 11.19 -8.14
N ASP A 395 37.55 10.37 -7.87
CA ASP A 395 38.92 10.77 -7.47
C ASP A 395 39.12 11.38 -6.06
N GLU A 396 38.91 10.59 -5.01
CA GLU A 396 39.86 10.60 -3.87
C GLU A 396 40.07 9.20 -3.25
N ALA A 397 41.14 9.03 -2.45
CA ALA A 397 41.70 7.72 -2.14
C ALA A 397 40.87 6.89 -1.14
N GLY A 398 40.68 5.60 -1.46
CA GLY A 398 39.71 4.75 -0.77
C GLY A 398 40.02 4.46 0.70
N GLU A 399 39.04 4.72 1.56
CA GLU A 399 38.91 4.06 2.87
C GLU A 399 38.63 2.56 2.66
N PRO A 400 39.12 1.67 3.54
CA PRO A 400 38.84 0.25 3.44
C PRO A 400 37.36 -0.01 3.77
N ALA A 401 36.63 -0.61 2.82
CA ALA A 401 35.26 -1.09 3.07
C ALA A 401 35.22 -1.96 4.35
N PRO A 402 34.20 -1.79 5.21
CA PRO A 402 34.19 -2.39 6.55
C PRO A 402 34.37 -3.91 6.44
N VAL A 403 35.42 -4.42 7.10
CA VAL A 403 35.89 -5.80 6.94
C VAL A 403 34.76 -6.77 7.28
N ALA A 404 34.19 -7.39 6.24
CA ALA A 404 33.13 -8.38 6.40
C ALA A 404 33.62 -9.49 7.34
N CYS A 405 32.87 -9.74 8.42
CA CYS A 405 33.21 -10.72 9.43
C CYS A 405 33.04 -12.15 8.88
N LYS A 406 33.98 -12.57 8.03
CA LYS A 406 34.09 -13.93 7.49
C LYS A 406 34.45 -14.85 8.64
N ARG A 407 33.44 -15.51 9.19
CA ARG A 407 33.59 -16.58 10.18
C ARG A 407 34.56 -17.63 9.64
N SER A 408 35.54 -18.00 10.46
CA SER A 408 36.37 -19.16 10.20
C SER A 408 35.55 -20.46 10.35
N PRO A 409 36.04 -21.59 9.81
CA PRO A 409 35.45 -22.90 10.10
C PRO A 409 35.38 -23.22 11.60
N GLU A 410 36.28 -22.65 12.41
CA GLU A 410 36.31 -22.85 13.86
C GLU A 410 35.20 -22.05 14.56
N ASP A 411 34.96 -20.80 14.18
CA ASP A 411 33.81 -20.00 14.66
C ASP A 411 32.48 -20.69 14.36
N LEU A 412 32.38 -21.36 13.20
CA LEU A 412 31.19 -22.09 12.81
C LEU A 412 30.96 -23.37 13.66
N ARG A 413 31.99 -23.97 14.27
CA ARG A 413 31.79 -25.14 15.16
C ARG A 413 30.87 -24.86 16.34
N MET A 414 30.67 -23.59 16.72
CA MET A 414 29.71 -23.22 17.76
C MET A 414 28.29 -23.74 17.47
N TYR A 415 27.93 -23.97 16.21
CA TYR A 415 26.60 -24.49 15.84
C TYR A 415 26.50 -26.02 15.88
N ASN A 416 27.57 -26.77 16.16
CA ASN A 416 27.57 -28.24 16.14
C ASN A 416 26.51 -28.87 17.07
N PHE A 417 26.23 -28.24 18.22
CA PHE A 417 25.20 -28.73 19.15
C PHE A 417 23.78 -28.62 18.60
N LEU A 418 23.55 -27.79 17.56
CA LEU A 418 22.26 -27.65 16.88
C LEU A 418 22.02 -28.71 15.79
N PHE A 419 22.88 -29.74 15.71
CA PHE A 419 22.70 -30.91 14.81
C PHE A 419 22.68 -32.24 15.58
N PRO A 420 21.81 -32.38 16.61
CA PRO A 420 21.70 -33.63 17.37
C PRO A 420 21.40 -34.85 16.49
N GLU A 421 20.66 -34.67 15.39
CA GLU A 421 20.37 -35.72 14.39
C GLU A 421 21.61 -36.29 13.68
N LEU A 422 22.78 -35.65 13.78
CA LEU A 422 24.02 -36.20 13.23
C LEU A 422 24.78 -37.07 14.25
N PHE A 423 24.50 -36.96 15.56
CA PHE A 423 25.37 -37.47 16.63
C PHE A 423 24.67 -38.18 17.80
N GLU A 424 23.42 -37.84 18.15
CA GLU A 424 22.72 -38.42 19.33
C GLU A 424 22.32 -39.88 19.16
N ILE A 425 22.21 -40.36 17.91
CA ILE A 425 21.87 -41.75 17.61
C ILE A 425 23.15 -42.48 17.20
N GLU A 426 23.53 -43.47 17.99
CA GLU A 426 24.65 -44.38 17.73
C GLU A 426 24.14 -45.70 17.12
N CYS A 427 24.94 -46.32 16.26
CA CYS A 427 24.59 -47.59 15.64
C CYS A 427 24.83 -48.74 16.63
N SER A 428 23.92 -49.72 16.71
CA SER A 428 24.16 -50.92 17.53
C SER A 428 25.33 -51.74 16.95
N GLU A 429 26.46 -51.83 17.67
CA GLU A 429 27.55 -52.73 17.27
C GLU A 429 27.08 -54.19 17.33
N GLY A 430 26.96 -54.83 16.17
CA GLY A 430 26.40 -56.17 16.04
C GLY A 430 27.33 -57.24 16.62
N THR A 431 27.09 -57.65 17.87
CA THR A 431 27.73 -58.81 18.47
C THR A 431 27.30 -60.09 17.75
N ASN A 432 28.13 -60.55 16.81
CA ASN A 432 28.02 -61.86 16.15
C ASN A 432 28.38 -63.00 17.12
N GLU A 433 27.63 -63.14 18.23
CA GLU A 433 27.64 -64.34 19.06
C GLU A 433 26.30 -65.06 18.96
N SER A 434 26.36 -66.33 18.54
CA SER A 434 25.19 -67.15 18.30
C SER A 434 24.55 -67.62 19.61
N ILE A 435 23.52 -66.92 20.09
CA ILE A 435 22.68 -67.37 21.20
C ILE A 435 21.79 -68.52 20.71
N VAL A 436 22.34 -69.74 20.77
CA VAL A 436 21.55 -70.98 20.77
C VAL A 436 20.77 -71.02 22.07
N ILE A 437 19.44 -71.12 21.99
CA ILE A 437 18.55 -71.20 23.17
C ILE A 437 18.54 -72.64 23.73
N PRO A 438 18.94 -72.87 24.99
CA PRO A 438 18.64 -74.10 25.72
C PRO A 438 17.39 -73.90 26.57
N THR A 439 16.43 -74.82 26.49
CA THR A 439 15.26 -74.85 27.39
C THR A 439 15.64 -75.53 28.73
N GLY A 440 15.43 -74.88 29.88
CA GLY A 440 15.77 -75.51 31.16
C GLY A 440 15.48 -74.69 32.43
N SER A 441 14.49 -75.17 33.19
CA SER A 441 14.00 -74.69 34.48
C SER A 441 14.99 -74.74 35.68
N LEU A 442 14.61 -74.01 36.75
CA LEU A 442 14.88 -74.24 38.20
C LEU A 442 16.23 -73.86 38.90
N GLU A 443 16.03 -73.12 40.00
CA GLU A 443 16.69 -73.18 41.34
C GLU A 443 18.17 -72.80 41.61
N ALA A 444 18.34 -72.06 42.72
CA ALA A 444 19.54 -71.81 43.56
C ALA A 444 20.78 -71.12 42.93
N GLY A 445 21.66 -70.42 43.67
CA GLY A 445 21.58 -69.94 45.07
C GLY A 445 22.91 -70.08 45.85
N LEU A 446 23.41 -68.98 46.44
CA LEU A 446 24.60 -68.91 47.35
C LEU A 446 25.95 -69.27 46.67
N GLU A 447 27.18 -69.01 47.15
CA GLU A 447 27.81 -68.09 48.14
C GLU A 447 29.28 -67.86 47.64
N TYR A 448 29.87 -66.65 47.61
CA TYR A 448 30.66 -65.97 48.66
C TYR A 448 32.09 -66.53 48.95
N THR A 449 33.06 -65.62 49.19
CA THR A 449 34.48 -65.84 49.64
C THR A 449 35.47 -66.42 48.59
N LYS A 450 36.81 -66.24 48.62
CA LYS A 450 37.81 -65.39 49.36
C LYS A 450 39.15 -65.41 48.57
N SER A 451 39.80 -64.30 48.19
CA SER A 451 40.76 -63.42 48.91
C SER A 451 42.27 -63.79 48.84
N CYS A 452 43.13 -62.80 48.50
CA CYS A 452 44.63 -62.79 48.58
C CYS A 452 45.40 -63.74 47.60
N GLU A 453 46.67 -63.51 47.22
CA GLU A 453 47.82 -62.85 47.90
C GLU A 453 48.66 -61.85 47.06
N THR A 454 49.66 -61.24 47.75
CA THR A 454 50.73 -60.27 47.39
C THR A 454 51.66 -60.68 46.22
N GLU A 455 52.48 -59.85 45.53
CA GLU A 455 52.97 -58.44 45.63
C GLU A 455 53.70 -58.03 44.29
N LYS A 456 54.36 -56.87 44.00
CA LYS A 456 54.67 -55.56 44.64
C LYS A 456 54.96 -54.48 43.55
N SER A 457 54.35 -53.28 43.61
CA SER A 457 55.01 -51.94 43.72
C SER A 457 54.58 -50.96 42.60
N LYS A 458 54.38 -49.65 42.83
CA LYS A 458 54.51 -48.83 44.07
C LYS A 458 53.53 -47.62 44.05
N SER A 459 52.70 -47.48 45.09
CA SER A 459 52.04 -46.26 45.63
C SER A 459 51.46 -45.18 44.66
N GLY A 460 50.14 -44.86 44.67
CA GLY A 460 49.05 -45.53 45.39
C GLY A 460 47.72 -44.76 45.50
N ILE A 461 46.67 -45.52 45.85
CA ILE A 461 45.37 -45.13 46.46
C ILE A 461 44.38 -44.32 45.59
N TYR A 462 43.69 -45.05 44.72
CA TYR A 462 42.25 -44.95 44.43
C TYR A 462 41.46 -45.86 45.45
N PRO A 463 40.11 -46.08 45.43
CA PRO A 463 39.10 -45.76 44.40
C PRO A 463 37.70 -45.32 44.92
N LEU A 464 36.69 -45.39 44.03
CA LEU A 464 35.25 -45.19 44.29
C LEU A 464 34.57 -46.40 44.96
N SER A 465 33.40 -46.19 45.59
CA SER A 465 32.17 -46.98 45.34
C SER A 465 30.92 -46.29 45.95
N VAL A 466 29.74 -46.92 45.81
CA VAL A 466 28.39 -46.37 46.10
C VAL A 466 27.65 -47.24 47.13
N GLY A 467 26.82 -46.66 48.00
CA GLY A 467 25.95 -47.45 48.90
C GLY A 467 24.92 -46.64 49.68
N ASN A 468 23.63 -46.97 49.52
CA ASN A 468 22.51 -46.44 50.30
C ASN A 468 22.36 -47.15 51.66
N LEU A 469 21.84 -46.46 52.67
CA LEU A 469 20.68 -46.98 53.44
C LEU A 469 19.98 -45.90 54.29
N SER A 470 18.71 -46.15 54.62
CA SER A 470 17.75 -45.21 55.20
C SER A 470 17.70 -45.23 56.73
N LYS A 471 17.17 -44.15 57.35
CA LYS A 471 16.34 -44.25 58.57
C LYS A 471 15.54 -42.98 58.93
N SER A 472 14.38 -43.24 59.55
CA SER A 472 13.58 -42.42 60.49
C SER A 472 13.99 -40.95 60.74
N ALA A 473 13.18 -39.93 60.44
CA ALA A 473 11.84 -39.60 60.98
C ALA A 473 11.84 -38.75 62.28
N SER A 474 11.12 -37.62 62.21
CA SER A 474 10.49 -36.82 63.28
C SER A 474 11.25 -36.53 64.59
N THR A 475 11.45 -35.24 64.89
CA THR A 475 11.03 -34.68 66.20
C THR A 475 10.79 -33.17 66.10
N SER A 476 9.95 -32.64 66.98
CA SER A 476 9.61 -31.21 67.10
C SER A 476 9.81 -30.73 68.53
N SER A 477 9.83 -29.40 68.73
CA SER A 477 9.97 -28.67 70.02
C SER A 477 11.34 -28.77 70.74
N GLY A 478 11.75 -27.76 71.54
CA GLY A 478 11.24 -26.39 71.64
C GLY A 478 11.59 -25.63 72.94
N MET A 479 11.51 -24.30 72.89
CA MET A 479 11.49 -23.33 74.03
C MET A 479 12.81 -23.21 74.85
N TYR A 480 13.18 -22.05 75.44
CA TYR A 480 12.49 -21.40 76.58
C TYR A 480 12.91 -19.92 76.87
N ARG A 481 11.93 -18.99 76.92
CA ARG A 481 11.80 -17.73 77.74
C ARG A 481 12.93 -16.65 77.71
N MET A 482 12.77 -15.36 78.07
CA MET A 482 11.75 -14.51 78.77
C MET A 482 11.65 -13.11 78.07
N ALA A 483 10.86 -12.09 78.48
CA ALA A 483 9.43 -11.96 78.91
C ALA A 483 9.09 -10.47 79.25
N THR A 484 7.79 -10.09 79.29
CA THR A 484 7.14 -8.92 80.00
C THR A 484 7.53 -7.45 79.64
N THR A 485 6.65 -6.42 79.57
CA THR A 485 5.15 -6.27 79.65
C THR A 485 4.66 -4.82 79.32
N VAL A 486 3.54 -4.66 78.56
CA VAL A 486 2.35 -3.74 78.80
C VAL A 486 2.57 -2.19 78.79
N SER A 487 1.72 -1.26 78.26
CA SER A 487 0.36 -1.22 77.64
C SER A 487 0.08 0.03 76.75
N ASP A 488 -0.73 -0.15 75.69
CA ASP A 488 -1.87 0.66 75.15
C ASP A 488 -1.77 2.10 74.55
N PHE A 489 -2.83 2.41 73.78
CA PHE A 489 -3.13 3.45 72.75
C PHE A 489 -3.50 4.87 73.29
N PRO A 490 -3.70 5.97 72.48
CA PRO A 490 -4.07 6.02 71.03
C PRO A 490 -3.46 7.14 70.12
N ASP A 491 -3.89 7.14 68.86
CA ASP A 491 -3.83 8.19 67.80
C ASP A 491 -4.71 9.42 68.17
N PRO A 492 -4.38 10.71 67.81
CA PRO A 492 -4.86 11.27 66.52
C PRO A 492 -4.12 12.51 65.90
N SER A 493 -4.40 12.75 64.61
CA SER A 493 -4.68 14.05 63.93
C SER A 493 -3.78 15.31 64.08
N ALA A 494 -3.23 15.74 62.93
CA ALA A 494 -3.41 17.06 62.25
C ALA A 494 -3.13 18.45 62.91
N CYS A 495 -2.78 19.39 62.01
CA CYS A 495 -3.10 20.84 61.98
C CYS A 495 -2.22 21.93 62.66
N TYR A 496 -1.97 22.99 61.85
CA TYR A 496 -1.66 24.41 62.15
C TYR A 496 -0.38 24.85 62.90
N GLY A 497 0.09 26.07 62.53
CA GLY A 497 0.96 26.93 63.37
C GLY A 497 2.44 27.00 62.97
N SER A 498 2.86 27.76 61.94
CA SER A 498 3.10 29.23 61.92
C SER A 498 4.20 29.75 62.88
N GLY A 499 5.34 30.22 62.36
CA GLY A 499 6.38 30.85 63.18
C GLY A 499 7.59 31.41 62.40
N ARG A 500 7.77 32.74 62.47
CA ARG A 500 8.92 33.55 62.01
C ARG A 500 10.25 33.05 62.63
N GLY A 501 11.44 33.29 62.07
CA GLY A 501 11.83 34.03 60.85
C GLY A 501 13.23 34.66 61.02
N GLY A 502 13.89 35.07 59.93
CA GLY A 502 15.21 35.72 59.97
C GLY A 502 15.48 36.55 58.70
N GLN A 503 16.09 37.72 58.85
CA GLN A 503 16.35 38.69 57.77
C GLN A 503 17.85 38.85 57.50
N PHE A 504 18.20 39.35 56.30
CA PHE A 504 19.10 40.50 55.99
C PHE A 504 19.43 40.43 54.48
N SER A 505 18.77 41.24 53.63
CA SER A 505 19.23 42.53 53.08
C SER A 505 20.23 42.42 51.90
N GLY A 506 20.09 43.16 50.80
CA GLY A 506 19.04 44.12 50.41
C GLY A 506 19.50 45.05 49.27
N ALA A 507 18.66 46.04 48.91
CA ALA A 507 18.92 47.15 47.97
C ALA A 507 19.06 46.77 46.46
N ASN A 508 18.62 47.58 45.48
CA ASN A 508 17.91 48.88 45.56
C ASN A 508 17.07 49.21 44.30
N THR A 509 15.90 49.86 44.51
CA THR A 509 15.28 51.02 43.77
C THR A 509 15.36 51.11 42.23
N GLU A 510 14.35 51.57 41.46
CA GLU A 510 13.03 52.23 41.70
C GLU A 510 12.26 52.28 40.33
N TYR A 511 11.08 52.88 40.07
CA TYR A 511 10.08 53.70 40.80
C TYR A 511 8.71 53.62 40.06
N ILE A 512 7.62 54.08 40.70
CA ILE A 512 6.38 54.70 40.13
C ILE A 512 5.54 53.85 39.14
N ASP A 513 4.33 53.36 39.50
CA ASP A 513 3.03 54.01 39.84
C ASP A 513 2.09 54.13 38.61
N SER A 514 0.74 54.05 38.70
CA SER A 514 -0.14 54.23 39.86
C SER A 514 -1.49 53.48 39.79
N TYR A 515 -2.07 53.20 40.97
CA TYR A 515 -3.48 53.31 41.44
C TYR A 515 -4.69 53.38 40.46
N SER A 516 -5.96 53.09 40.85
CA SER A 516 -6.60 52.27 41.92
C SER A 516 -8.13 52.52 41.92
N SER A 517 -8.92 51.63 42.55
CA SER A 517 -10.27 51.89 43.13
C SER A 517 -11.47 52.05 42.14
N ARG A 518 -12.74 51.83 42.51
CA ARG A 518 -13.35 51.30 43.76
C ARG A 518 -14.75 50.68 43.53
N SER A 519 -15.29 50.11 44.62
CA SER A 519 -16.66 49.62 44.91
C SER A 519 -17.79 50.65 44.62
N GLU A 520 -19.10 50.37 44.68
CA GLU A 520 -19.96 49.49 45.53
C GLU A 520 -21.12 48.86 44.68
N THR A 521 -22.09 48.02 45.11
CA THR A 521 -22.96 48.03 46.32
C THR A 521 -23.58 46.66 46.70
N SER A 522 -23.97 46.56 47.97
CA SER A 522 -24.77 45.55 48.71
C SER A 522 -25.99 44.87 48.04
N GLY A 523 -26.31 43.63 48.47
CA GLY A 523 -27.63 42.99 48.32
C GLY A 523 -27.76 41.61 49.02
N SER A 524 -28.81 41.39 49.82
CA SER A 524 -28.95 40.21 50.72
C SER A 524 -29.72 39.00 50.14
N LYS A 525 -29.54 37.83 50.79
CA LYS A 525 -30.33 36.57 50.75
C LYS A 525 -31.85 36.80 51.11
N PRO A 526 -32.81 35.83 51.04
CA PRO A 526 -32.64 34.35 51.05
C PRO A 526 -33.67 33.45 50.29
N GLY A 527 -33.41 32.13 50.31
CA GLY A 527 -34.43 31.05 50.25
C GLY A 527 -34.86 30.58 48.85
N ALA A 528 -35.38 29.36 48.66
CA ALA A 528 -35.48 28.20 49.57
C ALA A 528 -35.51 26.87 48.77
N SER A 529 -35.25 25.75 49.44
CA SER A 529 -35.35 24.38 48.90
C SER A 529 -36.74 23.75 49.13
N VAL A 530 -37.01 22.61 48.45
CA VAL A 530 -37.97 21.49 48.72
C VAL A 530 -38.31 20.82 47.36
N ILE A 531 -37.90 19.57 47.05
CA ILE A 531 -38.57 18.27 47.32
C ILE A 531 -40.02 18.26 46.74
N SER A 532 -40.50 17.35 45.88
CA SER A 532 -40.43 15.87 45.86
C SER A 532 -40.52 15.34 44.40
N ILE A 533 -39.92 14.20 44.02
CA ILE A 533 -40.50 12.82 44.04
C ILE A 533 -41.84 12.70 43.28
N ASP A 534 -41.86 11.98 42.13
CA ASP A 534 -42.60 10.71 41.94
C ASP A 534 -42.58 10.18 40.49
N PHE A 535 -42.02 8.97 40.31
CA PHE A 535 -42.53 7.95 39.38
C PHE A 535 -43.67 7.22 40.13
N PRO A 536 -44.73 6.66 39.51
CA PRO A 536 -44.55 5.67 38.44
C PRO A 536 -45.70 5.47 37.43
N MET A 537 -45.49 4.53 36.51
CA MET A 537 -46.23 3.25 36.43
C MET A 537 -46.64 2.85 35.01
N SER A 538 -46.58 1.55 34.74
CA SER A 538 -46.91 0.91 33.47
C SER A 538 -48.23 0.15 33.58
N GLN A 539 -48.90 -0.12 32.44
CA GLN A 539 -49.23 -1.49 31.95
C GLN A 539 -50.41 -1.53 30.94
N SER A 540 -50.39 -2.61 30.15
CA SER A 540 -51.55 -3.38 29.66
C SER A 540 -52.22 -3.08 28.29
N LEU A 541 -52.01 -4.05 27.38
CA LEU A 541 -53.04 -4.85 26.68
C LEU A 541 -54.02 -4.22 25.67
N SER A 542 -53.66 -4.40 24.38
CA SER A 542 -54.46 -5.08 23.33
C SER A 542 -55.91 -4.66 23.02
N THR A 543 -56.21 -4.44 21.73
CA THR A 543 -57.05 -5.35 20.91
C THR A 543 -57.10 -4.93 19.43
N LYS A 544 -57.60 -5.81 18.55
CA LYS A 544 -57.84 -5.56 17.12
C LYS A 544 -59.24 -4.98 16.89
N SER A 545 -59.40 -4.07 15.92
CA SER A 545 -60.69 -3.84 15.23
C SER A 545 -60.48 -3.33 13.80
N SER A 546 -61.50 -3.44 12.93
CA SER A 546 -61.37 -3.09 11.50
C SER A 546 -62.68 -2.62 10.85
N ALA A 547 -62.65 -1.43 10.23
CA ALA A 547 -63.67 -0.83 9.36
C ALA A 547 -62.96 0.23 8.48
N ALA A 548 -63.05 0.26 7.14
CA ALA A 548 -64.22 0.49 6.25
C ALA A 548 -64.67 1.98 6.20
N LYS A 549 -65.00 2.60 5.04
CA LYS A 549 -65.08 2.11 3.64
C LYS A 549 -65.09 3.28 2.60
N LYS A 550 -65.07 2.92 1.31
CA LYS A 550 -65.36 3.73 0.08
C LYS A 550 -66.80 4.33 0.08
N THR A 551 -67.30 5.17 -0.84
CA THR A 551 -67.01 5.52 -2.27
C THR A 551 -67.47 6.99 -2.55
N ALA A 552 -67.90 7.59 -3.70
CA ALA A 552 -68.28 7.20 -5.08
C ALA A 552 -68.11 8.42 -6.06
N VAL A 553 -67.64 8.30 -7.32
CA VAL A 553 -68.31 7.96 -8.62
C VAL A 553 -69.14 9.07 -9.30
N GLN A 554 -68.78 9.47 -10.56
CA GLN A 554 -69.62 9.63 -11.78
C GLN A 554 -68.81 10.25 -12.99
N LYS A 555 -69.22 10.26 -14.29
CA LYS A 555 -69.66 9.17 -15.22
C LYS A 555 -69.89 9.61 -16.71
N SER A 556 -69.13 9.10 -17.71
CA SER A 556 -69.53 9.01 -19.16
C SER A 556 -68.49 8.17 -19.97
N ARG A 557 -68.75 7.23 -20.90
CA ARG A 557 -69.75 6.95 -22.00
C ARG A 557 -69.41 7.66 -23.35
N LYS A 558 -69.46 7.02 -24.55
CA LYS A 558 -69.89 5.65 -24.97
C LYS A 558 -69.51 5.24 -26.44
N SER A 559 -69.09 3.98 -26.68
CA SER A 559 -69.37 3.06 -27.85
C SER A 559 -69.18 3.47 -29.32
N LYS A 560 -68.84 2.62 -30.32
CA LYS A 560 -68.82 1.12 -30.53
C LYS A 560 -67.43 0.72 -31.16
N GLY A 561 -67.09 -0.42 -31.79
CA GLY A 561 -67.68 -1.75 -32.13
C GLY A 561 -67.02 -2.37 -33.41
N SER A 562 -67.21 -3.63 -33.87
CA SER A 562 -67.73 -4.89 -33.26
C SER A 562 -67.82 -6.09 -34.27
N LYS A 563 -66.83 -7.00 -34.42
CA LYS A 563 -67.03 -8.37 -35.01
C LYS A 563 -65.93 -9.42 -34.64
N ARG A 564 -66.20 -10.72 -34.93
CA ARG A 564 -65.48 -12.00 -34.64
C ARG A 564 -65.48 -12.88 -35.93
N PRO A 565 -64.94 -14.13 -36.01
CA PRO A 565 -64.16 -15.00 -35.08
C PRO A 565 -62.80 -15.48 -35.68
N GLY A 566 -61.97 -16.39 -35.11
CA GLY A 566 -61.91 -17.08 -33.79
C GLY A 566 -61.12 -18.42 -33.82
N LYS A 567 -60.96 -19.10 -32.65
CA LYS A 567 -60.30 -20.42 -32.38
C LYS A 567 -58.75 -20.47 -32.46
N ASP A 568 -58.02 -21.30 -31.70
CA ASP A 568 -58.40 -22.21 -30.59
C ASP A 568 -57.26 -22.46 -29.55
N ARG A 569 -57.66 -22.81 -28.30
CA ARG A 569 -56.93 -23.56 -27.22
C ARG A 569 -55.64 -23.03 -26.53
N LYS A 570 -55.51 -23.49 -25.26
CA LYS A 570 -54.37 -23.49 -24.29
C LYS A 570 -54.29 -24.96 -23.71
N PRO A 571 -53.70 -25.35 -22.53
CA PRO A 571 -52.81 -24.69 -21.53
C PRO A 571 -51.73 -25.59 -20.83
N LYS A 572 -51.06 -25.03 -19.78
CA LYS A 572 -50.68 -25.64 -18.45
C LYS A 572 -49.46 -26.60 -18.25
N LYS A 573 -48.64 -26.22 -17.25
CA LYS A 573 -48.16 -26.96 -16.04
C LYS A 573 -47.33 -28.28 -16.12
N SER A 574 -46.09 -28.18 -15.59
CA SER A 574 -45.50 -28.92 -14.43
C SER A 574 -45.10 -30.42 -14.46
N ILE A 575 -43.89 -30.67 -13.90
CA ILE A 575 -43.51 -31.76 -12.94
C ILE A 575 -43.01 -33.14 -13.48
N VAL A 576 -41.70 -33.38 -13.22
CA VAL A 576 -41.04 -34.63 -12.72
C VAL A 576 -40.67 -35.83 -13.66
N LYS A 577 -39.43 -36.33 -13.42
CA LYS A 577 -38.87 -37.71 -13.52
C LYS A 577 -37.96 -38.20 -14.69
N ASP A 578 -36.68 -38.40 -14.31
CA ASP A 578 -35.79 -39.59 -14.39
C ASP A 578 -35.48 -40.39 -15.69
N ASN A 579 -34.17 -40.73 -15.80
CA ASN A 579 -33.51 -41.98 -16.25
C ASN A 579 -32.83 -42.15 -17.63
N SER A 580 -31.54 -42.52 -17.51
CA SER A 580 -30.70 -43.49 -18.26
C SER A 580 -30.35 -43.31 -19.75
N ASP A 581 -29.04 -43.04 -19.95
CA ASP A 581 -28.07 -43.81 -20.76
C ASP A 581 -28.34 -44.20 -22.23
N THR A 582 -27.46 -43.75 -23.12
CA THR A 582 -26.78 -44.64 -24.09
C THR A 582 -25.39 -44.08 -24.47
N ILE A 583 -24.45 -44.97 -24.82
CA ILE A 583 -23.03 -44.69 -25.14
C ILE A 583 -22.81 -44.64 -26.68
N ALA A 584 -21.63 -44.17 -27.11
CA ALA A 584 -21.02 -44.25 -28.47
C ALA A 584 -21.33 -43.07 -29.42
N SER A 585 -20.41 -42.61 -30.31
CA SER A 585 -18.96 -42.85 -30.46
C SER A 585 -18.36 -41.99 -31.61
N PHE A 586 -17.09 -41.53 -31.47
CA PHE A 586 -16.03 -41.44 -32.52
C PHE A 586 -16.31 -40.59 -33.81
N THR A 587 -15.37 -39.87 -34.47
CA THR A 587 -13.95 -39.50 -34.21
C THR A 587 -13.50 -38.38 -35.17
N SER A 588 -12.56 -37.53 -34.71
CA SER A 588 -11.52 -36.79 -35.48
C SER A 588 -11.99 -35.71 -36.51
N SER A 589 -11.15 -34.80 -37.03
CA SER A 589 -9.67 -34.80 -37.10
C SER A 589 -9.02 -33.42 -37.33
N LEU A 590 -7.81 -33.20 -36.76
CA LEU A 590 -6.73 -32.22 -37.14
C LEU A 590 -7.04 -30.70 -36.99
N CYS A 591 -6.12 -29.77 -36.69
CA CYS A 591 -4.75 -29.75 -36.11
C CYS A 591 -4.49 -28.28 -35.61
N ILE A 592 -3.48 -27.88 -34.82
CA ILE A 592 -2.03 -28.17 -34.82
C ILE A 592 -1.45 -28.23 -33.39
N THR A 593 -0.46 -29.11 -33.21
CA THR A 593 0.42 -29.47 -32.07
C THR A 593 0.66 -28.51 -30.88
N PRO A 594 0.61 -29.04 -29.64
CA PRO A 594 1.45 -28.65 -28.50
C PRO A 594 2.81 -29.38 -28.49
N ILE A 595 3.77 -28.89 -27.68
CA ILE A 595 5.08 -29.51 -27.40
C ILE A 595 4.96 -30.37 -26.11
N PRO A 596 5.66 -31.52 -25.97
CA PRO A 596 5.12 -32.64 -25.20
C PRO A 596 5.32 -32.55 -23.67
N ASN A 597 4.32 -33.06 -22.95
CA ASN A 597 4.49 -33.49 -21.55
C ASN A 597 5.39 -34.73 -21.51
N ILE A 598 6.37 -34.73 -20.61
CA ILE A 598 6.99 -35.97 -20.15
C ILE A 598 6.02 -36.61 -19.16
N VAL A 599 5.44 -37.76 -19.54
CA VAL A 599 4.74 -38.65 -18.62
C VAL A 599 5.72 -39.76 -18.25
N ASP A 600 6.07 -39.84 -16.97
CA ASP A 600 6.81 -40.98 -16.42
C ASP A 600 5.77 -42.08 -16.09
N PRO A 601 5.80 -43.27 -16.71
CA PRO A 601 4.67 -44.19 -16.71
C PRO A 601 4.85 -45.35 -15.72
N ASP A 602 4.73 -45.10 -14.41
CA ASP A 602 4.51 -46.16 -13.42
C ASP A 602 3.68 -45.66 -12.21
N GLU A 603 2.95 -46.60 -11.61
CA GLU A 603 2.01 -46.47 -10.46
C GLU A 603 0.82 -45.49 -10.59
N GLU A 604 -0.38 -46.06 -10.83
CA GLU A 604 -1.66 -45.42 -10.49
C GLU A 604 -1.78 -45.21 -8.98
N ILE A 605 -1.53 -43.99 -8.49
CA ILE A 605 -1.86 -43.63 -7.11
C ILE A 605 -3.38 -43.47 -7.00
N ASP A 606 -3.98 -44.40 -6.27
CA ASP A 606 -5.41 -44.47 -5.98
C ASP A 606 -5.96 -43.11 -5.49
N GLN A 607 -6.86 -42.52 -6.29
CA GLN A 607 -7.46 -41.21 -6.00
C GLN A 607 -8.44 -41.24 -4.81
N ASN A 608 -8.80 -42.42 -4.29
CA ASN A 608 -9.64 -42.55 -3.10
C ASN A 608 -8.93 -42.13 -1.80
N PHE A 609 -7.60 -42.04 -1.77
CA PHE A 609 -6.82 -41.59 -0.60
C PHE A 609 -6.77 -40.06 -0.38
N LEU A 610 -7.70 -39.29 -0.98
CA LEU A 610 -7.68 -37.82 -1.00
C LEU A 610 -8.91 -37.12 -0.38
N TYR A 611 -9.87 -37.86 0.18
CA TYR A 611 -11.19 -37.31 0.58
C TYR A 611 -11.77 -37.88 1.89
N ASP A 612 -10.96 -38.09 2.93
CA ASP A 612 -11.43 -38.63 4.22
C ASP A 612 -10.59 -38.10 5.42
N ASP A 613 -10.14 -36.84 5.37
CA ASP A 613 -9.08 -36.27 6.22
C ASP A 613 -9.51 -34.95 6.92
N ASP A 614 -10.83 -34.66 6.97
CA ASP A 614 -11.41 -33.42 7.53
C ASP A 614 -11.58 -33.44 9.08
N ASP A 615 -11.65 -34.61 9.72
CA ASP A 615 -11.99 -34.75 11.16
C ASP A 615 -10.78 -34.93 12.11
N ASP A 616 -9.60 -35.36 11.61
CA ASP A 616 -8.46 -35.79 12.47
C ASP A 616 -7.38 -34.69 12.69
N MET A 617 -7.82 -33.42 12.63
CA MET A 617 -7.04 -32.25 13.03
C MET A 617 -6.83 -32.22 14.54
N TYR A 618 -5.78 -32.90 15.02
CA TYR A 618 -5.21 -32.70 16.35
C TYR A 618 -4.57 -31.31 16.47
N GLU A 619 -5.40 -30.27 16.55
CA GLU A 619 -4.96 -28.96 17.04
C GLU A 619 -4.41 -29.13 18.46
N VAL A 620 -3.11 -28.84 18.60
CA VAL A 620 -2.41 -28.41 19.82
C VAL A 620 -3.25 -27.63 20.86
N PRO A 621 -4.05 -28.18 21.82
CA PRO A 621 -5.02 -27.32 22.50
C PRO A 621 -4.30 -26.29 23.39
N HIS A 622 -4.63 -25.01 23.22
CA HIS A 622 -4.04 -23.92 23.99
C HIS A 622 -4.38 -24.05 25.48
N ASP A 623 -3.35 -24.00 26.34
CA ASP A 623 -3.50 -23.99 27.80
C ASP A 623 -3.30 -22.56 28.36
N PRO A 624 -4.36 -21.90 28.87
CA PRO A 624 -4.27 -20.58 29.51
C PRO A 624 -3.31 -20.53 30.70
N THR A 625 -3.12 -21.64 31.41
CA THR A 625 -2.24 -21.76 32.58
C THR A 625 -0.79 -21.72 32.14
N MET A 626 -0.42 -22.60 31.20
CA MET A 626 0.92 -22.62 30.61
C MET A 626 1.22 -21.30 29.88
N TYR A 627 0.25 -20.74 29.15
CA TYR A 627 0.39 -19.41 28.54
C TYR A 627 0.68 -18.34 29.59
N GLN A 628 -0.04 -18.34 30.72
CA GLN A 628 0.23 -17.39 31.79
C GLN A 628 1.64 -17.56 32.35
N GLU A 629 2.10 -18.79 32.62
CA GLU A 629 3.46 -19.05 33.13
C GLU A 629 4.54 -18.58 32.15
N VAL A 630 4.40 -18.93 30.87
CA VAL A 630 5.27 -18.49 29.77
C VAL A 630 5.32 -16.96 29.68
N ALA A 631 4.17 -16.29 29.74
CA ALA A 631 4.07 -14.83 29.68
C ALA A 631 4.74 -14.11 30.88
N ARG A 632 4.95 -14.79 32.02
CA ARG A 632 5.76 -14.24 33.12
C ARG A 632 7.27 -14.29 32.84
N LEU A 633 7.72 -15.17 31.96
CA LEU A 633 9.14 -15.33 31.58
C LEU A 633 9.54 -14.42 30.41
N THR A 634 8.59 -14.03 29.56
CA THR A 634 8.77 -13.10 28.43
C THR A 634 9.26 -11.72 28.88
N LYS A 635 10.37 -11.25 28.28
CA LYS A 635 11.03 -9.97 28.63
C LYS A 635 10.63 -8.85 27.67
N SER A 636 9.99 -7.81 28.20
CA SER A 636 9.61 -6.59 27.48
C SER A 636 10.51 -5.39 27.81
N VAL A 637 10.49 -4.33 27.01
CA VAL A 637 11.28 -3.10 27.28
C VAL A 637 10.59 -2.21 28.33
N TYR A 638 9.28 -2.36 28.50
CA TYR A 638 8.47 -1.67 29.49
C TYR A 638 7.50 -2.64 30.17
N LYS A 639 7.05 -2.30 31.37
CA LYS A 639 6.14 -3.13 32.17
C LYS A 639 4.75 -3.22 31.54
N PHE A 640 4.27 -4.44 31.34
CA PHE A 640 2.88 -4.70 31.03
C PHE A 640 2.02 -4.65 32.30
N GLU A 641 0.77 -4.21 32.15
CA GLU A 641 -0.22 -4.15 33.22
C GLU A 641 -0.92 -5.51 33.41
N LYS A 642 -1.17 -6.23 32.32
CA LYS A 642 -2.02 -7.42 32.27
C LYS A 642 -1.65 -8.36 31.12
N ILE A 643 -2.23 -9.55 31.14
CA ILE A 643 -2.39 -10.39 29.95
C ILE A 643 -3.66 -9.95 29.22
N ALA A 644 -3.62 -9.84 27.89
CA ALA A 644 -4.82 -9.59 27.09
C ALA A 644 -5.70 -10.85 27.00
N TYR A 645 -7.02 -10.70 27.14
CA TYR A 645 -7.94 -11.83 27.17
C TYR A 645 -7.87 -12.76 25.95
N PRO A 646 -7.77 -12.26 24.69
CA PRO A 646 -7.76 -13.12 23.52
C PRO A 646 -6.56 -14.06 23.51
N ASP A 647 -5.37 -13.56 23.89
CA ASP A 647 -4.15 -14.36 23.94
C ASP A 647 -4.16 -15.33 25.14
N PHE A 648 -4.76 -14.93 26.27
CA PHE A 648 -4.96 -15.83 27.42
C PHE A 648 -5.82 -17.05 27.07
N VAL A 649 -6.86 -16.89 26.23
CA VAL A 649 -7.74 -18.02 25.82
C VAL A 649 -7.37 -18.67 24.47
N GLY A 650 -6.29 -18.22 23.81
CA GLY A 650 -5.85 -18.80 22.54
C GLY A 650 -6.76 -18.48 21.35
N ALA A 651 -7.38 -17.29 21.34
CA ALA A 651 -8.44 -16.94 20.40
C ALA A 651 -8.02 -16.95 18.92
N THR A 652 -8.72 -17.77 18.12
CA THR A 652 -8.62 -17.91 16.66
C THR A 652 -9.71 -17.11 15.94
N SER A 653 -9.78 -17.20 14.60
CA SER A 653 -10.98 -16.83 13.83
C SER A 653 -12.08 -17.89 13.95
N PRO A 654 -13.36 -17.59 13.67
CA PRO A 654 -14.35 -18.63 13.43
C PRO A 654 -14.01 -19.50 12.20
N PHE A 655 -14.61 -20.69 12.13
CA PHE A 655 -14.61 -21.56 10.95
C PHE A 655 -15.49 -21.02 9.81
N ASP A 656 -16.55 -20.26 10.16
CA ASP A 656 -17.41 -19.60 9.18
C ASP A 656 -16.62 -18.56 8.37
N ILE A 657 -16.71 -18.65 7.05
CA ILE A 657 -15.95 -17.80 6.12
C ILE A 657 -16.71 -16.48 5.88
N GLU A 658 -16.05 -15.35 6.14
CA GLU A 658 -16.63 -14.01 5.95
C GLU A 658 -16.25 -13.40 4.59
N ASN A 659 -17.20 -12.74 3.91
CA ASN A 659 -16.95 -12.07 2.63
C ASN A 659 -16.15 -10.77 2.82
N LEU A 660 -15.41 -10.34 1.79
CA LEU A 660 -14.75 -9.04 1.76
C LEU A 660 -15.75 -7.86 1.87
N TYR A 661 -15.36 -6.81 2.62
CA TYR A 661 -16.24 -5.66 2.87
C TYR A 661 -16.49 -4.82 1.61
N HIS A 662 -17.74 -4.81 1.15
CA HIS A 662 -18.17 -3.93 0.05
C HIS A 662 -18.33 -2.47 0.53
N ARG A 663 -17.24 -1.70 0.46
CA ARG A 663 -17.22 -0.24 0.68
C ARG A 663 -18.23 0.47 -0.24
N LYS A 664 -19.16 1.25 0.31
CA LYS A 664 -20.21 1.92 -0.47
C LYS A 664 -19.62 3.10 -1.25
N PHE A 665 -20.16 3.37 -2.45
CA PHE A 665 -19.74 4.51 -3.26
C PHE A 665 -19.95 5.83 -2.49
N GLY A 666 -18.88 6.63 -2.37
CA GLY A 666 -18.93 7.94 -1.71
C GLY A 666 -18.63 7.95 -0.21
N GLU A 667 -18.38 6.81 0.46
CA GLU A 667 -18.05 6.78 1.89
C GLU A 667 -16.81 7.64 2.23
N GLN A 668 -15.72 7.47 1.48
CA GLN A 668 -14.48 8.23 1.67
C GLN A 668 -14.70 9.74 1.54
N ARG A 669 -15.64 10.14 0.68
CA ARG A 669 -16.04 11.53 0.48
C ARG A 669 -16.84 12.02 1.70
N ALA A 670 -17.83 11.26 2.17
CA ALA A 670 -18.59 11.59 3.37
C ALA A 670 -17.67 11.77 4.59
N LYS A 671 -16.71 10.86 4.82
CA LYS A 671 -15.75 10.97 5.93
C LYS A 671 -14.83 12.18 5.82
N VAL A 672 -14.39 12.54 4.62
CA VAL A 672 -13.67 13.80 4.38
C VAL A 672 -14.55 15.05 4.64
N PHE A 673 -15.86 14.98 4.41
CA PHE A 673 -16.79 16.06 4.75
C PHE A 673 -17.05 16.13 6.27
N GLU A 674 -17.17 15.00 6.96
CA GLU A 674 -17.23 14.93 8.44
C GLU A 674 -15.95 15.52 9.09
N ASP A 675 -14.77 15.26 8.51
CA ASP A 675 -13.50 15.85 8.98
C ASP A 675 -13.45 17.38 8.76
N ILE A 676 -14.04 17.88 7.67
CA ILE A 676 -14.15 19.34 7.40
C ILE A 676 -15.20 19.98 8.32
N ASP A 677 -16.29 19.28 8.62
CA ASP A 677 -17.35 19.70 9.52
C ASP A 677 -16.82 20.04 10.93
N ARG A 678 -15.95 19.18 11.50
CA ARG A 678 -15.22 19.47 12.75
C ARG A 678 -14.49 20.82 12.75
N MET A 679 -14.01 21.27 11.58
CA MET A 679 -13.24 22.51 11.43
C MET A 679 -14.12 23.75 11.17
N ILE A 680 -15.33 23.56 10.67
CA ILE A 680 -16.33 24.63 10.48
C ILE A 680 -17.14 24.84 11.77
N HIS A 681 -17.34 23.77 12.55
CA HIS A 681 -18.12 23.72 13.78
C HIS A 681 -17.27 23.30 14.99
N PRO A 682 -16.28 24.12 15.42
CA PRO A 682 -15.45 23.83 16.59
C PRO A 682 -16.26 23.77 17.89
N GLU A 683 -17.45 24.38 17.95
CA GLU A 683 -18.39 24.27 19.07
C GLU A 683 -18.97 22.86 19.27
N LEU A 684 -18.79 21.97 18.29
CA LEU A 684 -19.20 20.56 18.33
C LEU A 684 -18.03 19.60 18.58
N VAL A 685 -16.89 20.10 19.09
CA VAL A 685 -15.66 19.33 19.33
C VAL A 685 -15.35 19.28 20.83
N ILE A 686 -15.00 18.09 21.33
CA ILE A 686 -14.76 17.81 22.76
C ILE A 686 -13.26 17.80 23.10
N ASP A 687 -12.41 17.28 22.19
CA ASP A 687 -10.95 17.13 22.33
C ASP A 687 -10.46 16.67 23.71
N ARG A 688 -11.13 15.67 24.29
CA ARG A 688 -10.77 15.09 25.59
C ARG A 688 -9.85 13.89 25.42
N ASP A 689 -8.62 13.98 25.93
CA ASP A 689 -7.73 12.84 26.09
C ASP A 689 -8.37 11.77 27.00
N VAL A 690 -8.53 10.54 26.50
CA VAL A 690 -9.13 9.40 27.24
C VAL A 690 -8.16 8.24 27.46
N TYR A 691 -7.05 8.21 26.74
CA TYR A 691 -5.88 7.35 27.01
C TYR A 691 -4.63 8.04 26.45
N ASP A 692 -3.53 8.02 27.21
CA ASP A 692 -2.26 8.62 26.81
C ASP A 692 -1.09 7.89 27.50
N LEU A 693 -0.31 7.17 26.70
CA LEU A 693 0.84 6.37 27.14
C LEU A 693 2.02 7.23 27.61
N ASP A 694 2.21 8.43 27.05
CA ASP A 694 3.21 9.39 27.54
C ASP A 694 2.86 9.82 28.97
N SER A 695 1.58 10.16 29.20
CA SER A 695 1.05 10.51 30.53
C SER A 695 0.97 9.32 31.51
N ILE A 696 0.95 8.07 31.04
CA ILE A 696 1.12 6.91 31.94
C ILE A 696 2.58 6.80 32.35
N LYS A 697 3.52 6.76 31.39
CA LYS A 697 4.98 6.69 31.65
C LYS A 697 5.46 7.80 32.58
N ALA A 698 4.97 9.03 32.39
CA ALA A 698 5.31 10.18 33.23
C ALA A 698 4.83 10.04 34.68
N ARG A 699 3.71 9.33 34.93
CA ARG A 699 3.16 9.10 36.29
C ARG A 699 3.78 7.89 36.99
N THR A 700 4.13 6.83 36.27
CA THR A 700 4.71 5.60 36.85
C THR A 700 6.22 5.70 37.05
N GLY A 701 6.92 6.49 36.22
CA GLY A 701 8.35 6.77 36.38
C GLY A 701 9.19 5.48 36.29
N ILE A 702 9.96 5.20 37.33
CA ILE A 702 10.79 3.97 37.41
C ILE A 702 9.92 2.70 37.35
N ASN A 703 8.69 2.73 37.91
CA ASN A 703 7.77 1.59 37.89
C ASN A 703 7.20 1.27 36.49
N PHE A 704 7.56 2.05 35.46
CA PHE A 704 7.31 1.72 34.05
C PHE A 704 8.31 0.69 33.49
N LEU A 705 9.43 0.46 34.20
CA LEU A 705 10.42 -0.56 33.86
C LEU A 705 9.98 -1.95 34.39
N PRO A 706 10.41 -3.05 33.75
CA PRO A 706 9.95 -4.40 34.10
C PRO A 706 10.56 -4.92 35.41
N ASP A 707 9.89 -4.68 36.53
CA ASP A 707 10.08 -5.40 37.80
C ASP A 707 9.03 -6.51 37.96
N ASN A 708 9.47 -7.78 37.86
CA ASN A 708 8.75 -9.05 38.06
C ASN A 708 7.30 -9.12 37.53
N ASN A 709 7.14 -9.83 36.40
CA ASN A 709 5.87 -10.02 35.69
C ASN A 709 4.90 -10.94 36.44
N ASN A 710 4.25 -10.47 37.51
CA ASN A 710 3.04 -11.08 38.09
C ASN A 710 1.81 -10.81 37.20
N LEU A 711 1.93 -11.10 35.90
CA LEU A 711 0.88 -10.87 34.91
C LEU A 711 -0.27 -11.87 35.07
N SER A 712 -1.48 -11.37 34.87
CA SER A 712 -2.75 -12.10 34.93
C SER A 712 -3.81 -11.40 34.07
N ASN A 713 -4.96 -12.03 33.88
CA ASN A 713 -6.17 -11.40 33.37
C ASN A 713 -7.24 -11.35 34.47
N GLY A 714 -8.20 -10.43 34.37
CA GLY A 714 -9.35 -10.31 35.27
C GLY A 714 -10.58 -9.67 34.62
N ASP A 715 -10.74 -9.79 33.30
CA ASP A 715 -11.77 -9.06 32.54
C ASP A 715 -13.18 -9.62 32.75
N GLU A 716 -13.32 -10.91 33.07
CA GLU A 716 -14.59 -11.52 33.48
C GLU A 716 -15.22 -10.80 34.68
N PHE A 717 -14.38 -10.22 35.57
CA PHE A 717 -14.83 -9.45 36.74
C PHE A 717 -15.13 -7.98 36.42
N ARG A 718 -14.86 -7.51 35.20
CA ARG A 718 -15.10 -6.14 34.71
C ARG A 718 -16.36 -6.04 33.87
N VAL A 719 -16.77 -7.12 33.19
CA VAL A 719 -17.89 -7.11 32.24
C VAL A 719 -19.28 -7.23 32.87
N GLY A 720 -20.28 -6.72 32.15
CA GLY A 720 -21.70 -6.97 32.41
C GLY A 720 -22.29 -6.24 33.63
N PRO A 721 -23.54 -6.57 34.04
CA PRO A 721 -24.27 -5.80 35.06
C PRO A 721 -23.68 -5.88 36.48
N GLY A 722 -23.01 -6.99 36.81
CA GLY A 722 -22.36 -7.24 38.10
C GLY A 722 -20.85 -7.01 38.10
N GLY A 723 -20.25 -6.65 36.96
CA GLY A 723 -18.84 -6.30 36.88
C GLY A 723 -18.50 -5.07 37.74
N ARG A 724 -17.24 -4.92 38.14
CA ARG A 724 -16.80 -3.80 38.98
C ARG A 724 -17.01 -2.46 38.26
N TYR A 725 -18.05 -1.72 38.65
CA TYR A 725 -18.25 -0.36 38.16
C TYR A 725 -17.19 0.57 38.74
N GLU A 726 -16.14 0.78 37.96
CA GLU A 726 -15.15 1.83 38.18
C GLU A 726 -15.76 3.20 37.82
N PRO A 727 -15.89 4.15 38.77
CA PRO A 727 -16.39 5.49 38.45
C PRO A 727 -15.41 6.21 37.51
N GLY A 728 -15.94 6.91 36.52
CA GLY A 728 -15.16 7.61 35.50
C GLY A 728 -16.07 8.35 34.51
N PRO A 729 -15.49 9.02 33.48
CA PRO A 729 -16.27 9.74 32.48
C PRO A 729 -17.13 8.80 31.61
N ASP A 730 -18.26 9.32 31.16
CA ASP A 730 -19.14 8.66 30.17
C ASP A 730 -18.50 8.74 28.78
N CYS A 731 -17.54 7.86 28.53
CA CYS A 731 -16.88 7.62 27.24
C CYS A 731 -16.16 6.26 27.23
N LEU A 732 -15.68 5.87 26.06
CA LEU A 732 -14.81 4.70 25.94
C LEU A 732 -13.51 4.87 26.74
N ARG A 733 -13.00 3.75 27.25
CA ARG A 733 -11.66 3.62 27.84
C ARG A 733 -10.82 2.72 26.95
N PHE A 734 -9.51 2.92 26.95
CA PHE A 734 -8.57 2.18 26.10
C PHE A 734 -7.39 1.68 26.92
N ASN A 735 -6.75 0.59 26.48
CA ASN A 735 -5.49 0.11 27.03
C ASN A 735 -4.66 -0.62 25.96
N SER A 736 -3.33 -0.56 26.04
CA SER A 736 -2.42 -1.38 25.23
C SER A 736 -1.19 -1.87 26.01
N GLN A 737 -1.21 -1.87 27.34
CA GLN A 737 -0.07 -2.27 28.18
C GLN A 737 -0.03 -3.79 28.39
N PHE A 738 0.13 -4.51 27.28
CA PHE A 738 0.19 -5.97 27.21
C PHE A 738 1.01 -6.42 25.98
N GLU A 739 1.38 -7.69 25.91
CA GLU A 739 2.23 -8.22 24.83
C GLU A 739 1.61 -7.99 23.44
N SER A 740 2.43 -7.58 22.46
CA SER A 740 2.01 -7.14 21.13
C SER A 740 1.07 -5.92 21.08
N GLY A 741 0.71 -5.31 22.23
CA GLY A 741 -0.17 -4.15 22.31
C GLY A 741 0.44 -2.90 21.69
N ASN A 742 -0.32 -2.20 20.85
CA ASN A 742 0.07 -0.91 20.28
C ASN A 742 -1.13 0.05 20.17
N LEU A 743 -1.15 1.02 21.07
CA LEU A 743 -1.84 2.31 20.96
C LEU A 743 -1.03 3.32 21.79
N ARG A 744 -0.79 4.53 21.29
CA ARG A 744 -0.11 5.59 22.06
C ARG A 744 -1.11 6.49 22.77
N LYS A 745 -2.12 6.97 22.04
CA LYS A 745 -3.05 7.98 22.53
C LYS A 745 -4.42 7.84 21.88
N ALA A 746 -5.48 8.11 22.64
CA ALA A 746 -6.86 8.19 22.17
C ALA A 746 -7.51 9.49 22.67
N VAL A 747 -8.13 10.23 21.75
CA VAL A 747 -8.80 11.51 22.00
C VAL A 747 -10.27 11.36 21.63
N CYS A 748 -11.17 11.59 22.59
CA CYS A 748 -12.61 11.71 22.37
C CYS A 748 -12.87 13.10 21.75
N VAL A 749 -13.00 13.13 20.41
CA VAL A 749 -13.19 14.36 19.63
C VAL A 749 -14.67 14.74 19.50
N ARG A 750 -15.57 13.76 19.50
CA ARG A 750 -17.03 13.90 19.71
C ARG A 750 -17.53 12.73 20.56
N GLU A 751 -18.78 12.79 21.03
CA GLU A 751 -19.36 11.82 22.00
C GLU A 751 -19.09 10.33 21.63
N PHE A 752 -19.32 9.98 20.36
CA PHE A 752 -19.09 8.66 19.79
C PHE A 752 -17.95 8.63 18.76
N GLU A 753 -17.01 9.58 18.81
CA GLU A 753 -15.94 9.73 17.81
C GLU A 753 -14.56 9.89 18.47
N TYR A 754 -13.62 9.04 18.07
CA TYR A 754 -12.31 8.89 18.72
C TYR A 754 -11.17 8.95 17.69
N ASP A 755 -10.28 9.92 17.84
CA ASP A 755 -9.04 9.99 17.07
C ASP A 755 -7.91 9.27 17.84
N LEU A 756 -7.29 8.29 17.18
CA LEU A 756 -6.33 7.35 17.72
C LEU A 756 -4.95 7.56 17.08
N ILE A 757 -3.91 7.45 17.90
CA ILE A 757 -2.51 7.61 17.50
C ILE A 757 -1.77 6.35 17.91
N LEU A 758 -1.16 5.65 16.94
CA LEU A 758 -0.31 4.49 17.19
C LEU A 758 1.06 4.93 17.74
N ASN A 759 1.71 4.07 18.52
CA ASN A 759 3.11 4.24 18.86
C ASN A 759 3.97 3.80 17.65
N PRO A 760 4.97 4.58 17.21
CA PRO A 760 5.98 4.05 16.28
C PRO A 760 6.83 2.99 16.97
N ASP A 761 7.49 2.15 16.17
CA ASP A 761 8.39 1.12 16.66
C ASP A 761 9.43 1.68 17.64
N ILE A 762 9.90 0.85 18.58
CA ILE A 762 10.87 1.29 19.60
C ILE A 762 12.11 1.92 18.96
N ASN A 763 12.60 2.99 19.59
CA ASN A 763 13.74 3.82 19.14
C ASN A 763 13.54 4.60 17.81
N ILE A 764 12.38 4.53 17.14
CA ILE A 764 12.12 5.25 15.88
C ILE A 764 10.91 6.18 15.96
N ASN A 765 10.54 6.82 14.83
CA ASN A 765 9.48 7.83 14.72
C ASN A 765 8.53 7.62 13.52
N HIS A 766 8.54 6.41 12.96
CA HIS A 766 7.72 5.96 11.84
C HIS A 766 7.36 4.47 11.96
N HIS A 767 6.86 3.85 10.89
CA HIS A 767 6.30 2.48 10.84
C HIS A 767 4.92 2.27 11.50
N HIS A 768 4.14 3.34 11.60
CA HIS A 768 2.75 3.30 12.09
C HIS A 768 1.81 2.47 11.19
N GLN A 769 1.52 1.23 11.56
CA GLN A 769 0.60 0.33 10.82
C GLN A 769 -0.05 -0.74 11.70
N TRP A 770 0.72 -1.44 12.55
CA TRP A 770 0.20 -2.42 13.50
C TRP A 770 -0.55 -1.72 14.63
N PHE A 771 -1.71 -2.25 15.01
CA PHE A 771 -2.45 -1.84 16.19
C PHE A 771 -3.05 -3.06 16.87
N TYR A 772 -3.05 -3.02 18.20
CA TYR A 772 -3.73 -4.00 19.06
C TYR A 772 -4.00 -3.33 20.41
N PHE A 773 -5.28 -3.15 20.77
CA PHE A 773 -5.67 -2.45 21.98
C PHE A 773 -7.02 -2.94 22.54
N GLU A 774 -7.16 -2.85 23.86
CA GLU A 774 -8.43 -3.02 24.57
C GLU A 774 -9.29 -1.76 24.41
N VAL A 775 -10.60 -1.94 24.32
CA VAL A 775 -11.63 -0.91 24.49
C VAL A 775 -12.69 -1.41 25.49
N SER A 776 -13.10 -0.56 26.42
CA SER A 776 -14.16 -0.88 27.40
C SER A 776 -15.05 0.34 27.70
N ASN A 777 -16.10 0.14 28.51
CA ASN A 777 -17.09 1.17 28.89
C ASN A 777 -17.99 1.68 27.74
N MET A 778 -18.24 0.85 26.72
CA MET A 778 -19.18 1.11 25.62
C MET A 778 -20.66 0.91 26.02
N ILE A 779 -21.55 1.51 25.23
CA ILE A 779 -23.00 1.32 25.26
C ILE A 779 -23.40 0.51 24.02
N ALA A 780 -24.19 -0.54 24.19
CA ALA A 780 -24.67 -1.39 23.10
C ALA A 780 -25.53 -0.62 22.08
N GLY A 781 -25.41 -0.99 20.80
CA GLY A 781 -26.29 -0.49 19.73
C GLY A 781 -25.98 0.92 19.20
N TYR A 782 -25.04 1.65 19.80
CA TYR A 782 -24.53 2.93 19.29
C TYR A 782 -23.31 2.72 18.38
N PRO A 783 -23.19 3.44 17.25
CA PRO A 783 -22.03 3.38 16.36
C PRO A 783 -20.91 4.31 16.86
N TYR A 784 -19.75 3.74 17.18
CA TYR A 784 -18.54 4.46 17.58
C TYR A 784 -17.57 4.56 16.39
N ARG A 785 -17.21 5.78 15.98
CA ARG A 785 -16.23 6.02 14.91
C ARG A 785 -14.81 6.10 15.50
N PHE A 786 -13.90 5.30 14.97
CA PHE A 786 -12.48 5.32 15.30
C PHE A 786 -11.68 5.82 14.09
N ASN A 787 -10.75 6.76 14.31
CA ASN A 787 -9.87 7.31 13.28
C ASN A 787 -8.41 7.10 13.69
N ILE A 788 -7.69 6.19 13.05
CA ILE A 788 -6.23 6.06 13.28
C ILE A 788 -5.54 7.10 12.39
N VAL A 789 -5.07 8.21 12.98
CA VAL A 789 -4.72 9.44 12.23
C VAL A 789 -3.23 9.59 11.84
N ASN A 790 -2.36 8.68 12.28
CA ASN A 790 -0.93 8.70 11.98
C ASN A 790 -0.46 7.61 11.00
N CYS A 791 -1.36 7.03 10.19
CA CYS A 791 -0.97 6.07 9.16
C CYS A 791 -0.10 6.73 8.06
N GLU A 792 0.77 5.94 7.44
CA GLU A 792 1.88 6.47 6.63
C GLU A 792 1.96 6.01 5.17
N LYS A 793 1.22 4.97 4.78
CA LYS A 793 1.21 4.44 3.40
C LYS A 793 0.27 5.27 2.52
N LEU A 794 0.49 5.27 1.20
CA LEU A 794 -0.34 6.04 0.26
C LEU A 794 -1.76 5.47 0.11
N ASN A 795 -1.90 4.15 0.29
CA ASN A 795 -3.15 3.41 0.20
C ASN A 795 -3.11 2.18 1.16
N SER A 796 -4.24 1.52 1.38
CA SER A 796 -4.37 0.36 2.28
C SER A 796 -5.45 -0.61 1.80
N GLN A 797 -5.32 -1.89 2.15
CA GLN A 797 -6.34 -2.92 1.88
C GLN A 797 -7.70 -2.64 2.56
N PHE A 798 -7.77 -1.73 3.54
CA PHE A 798 -9.05 -1.20 4.04
C PHE A 798 -9.91 -0.50 2.97
N ASN A 799 -9.31 0.01 1.89
CA ASN A 799 -10.07 0.52 0.73
C ASN A 799 -10.57 -0.58 -0.23
N PHE A 800 -10.14 -1.83 -0.03
CA PHE A 800 -10.30 -2.97 -0.94
C PHE A 800 -10.94 -4.22 -0.28
N GLY A 801 -11.58 -4.04 0.87
CA GLY A 801 -12.41 -5.06 1.52
C GLY A 801 -11.87 -5.64 2.83
N MET A 802 -10.64 -5.31 3.23
CA MET A 802 -10.12 -5.71 4.55
C MET A 802 -10.95 -5.07 5.66
N GLN A 803 -11.24 -5.84 6.71
CA GLN A 803 -11.86 -5.35 7.94
C GLN A 803 -10.93 -5.54 9.15
N PRO A 804 -10.93 -4.60 10.13
CA PRO A 804 -10.33 -4.86 11.43
C PRO A 804 -11.07 -6.00 12.12
N ILE A 805 -10.43 -6.63 13.11
CA ILE A 805 -11.03 -7.69 13.91
C ILE A 805 -11.37 -7.21 15.32
N LEU A 806 -12.41 -7.81 15.89
CA LEU A 806 -12.94 -7.55 17.22
C LEU A 806 -13.02 -8.86 18.00
N PHE A 807 -12.52 -8.85 19.23
CA PHE A 807 -12.82 -9.87 20.24
C PHE A 807 -13.70 -9.23 21.33
N SER A 808 -14.61 -10.00 21.93
CA SER A 808 -15.49 -9.58 23.03
C SER A 808 -15.41 -10.59 24.16
N VAL A 809 -15.10 -10.13 25.37
CA VAL A 809 -15.07 -10.98 26.56
C VAL A 809 -16.48 -11.49 26.90
N MET A 810 -17.52 -10.67 26.74
CA MET A 810 -18.90 -11.14 26.94
C MET A 810 -19.36 -12.17 25.91
N GLU A 811 -18.90 -12.13 24.65
CA GLU A 811 -19.15 -13.18 23.66
C GLU A 811 -18.36 -14.46 24.00
N ALA A 812 -17.10 -14.32 24.44
CA ALA A 812 -16.25 -15.44 24.85
C ALA A 812 -16.85 -16.23 26.03
N MET A 813 -17.30 -15.53 27.06
CA MET A 813 -18.02 -16.11 28.22
C MET A 813 -19.38 -16.75 27.83
N GLN A 814 -19.91 -16.45 26.64
CA GLN A 814 -21.09 -17.10 26.06
C GLN A 814 -20.75 -18.27 25.12
N GLY A 815 -19.50 -18.76 25.15
CA GLY A 815 -19.03 -19.85 24.31
C GLY A 815 -18.61 -19.44 22.89
N ARG A 816 -18.37 -18.14 22.64
CA ARG A 816 -17.86 -17.62 21.35
C ARG A 816 -16.47 -16.94 21.48
N PRO A 817 -15.41 -17.66 21.89
CA PRO A 817 -14.07 -17.10 22.14
C PRO A 817 -13.26 -16.88 20.84
N TYR A 818 -13.84 -16.20 19.84
CA TYR A 818 -13.21 -15.99 18.54
C TYR A 818 -13.11 -14.50 18.16
N TRP A 819 -12.14 -14.19 17.31
CA TRP A 819 -12.02 -12.91 16.62
C TRP A 819 -12.99 -12.85 15.44
N VAL A 820 -13.89 -11.87 15.42
CA VAL A 820 -14.82 -11.62 14.29
C VAL A 820 -14.39 -10.39 13.50
N ARG A 821 -14.65 -10.34 12.19
CA ARG A 821 -14.46 -9.12 11.41
C ARG A 821 -15.45 -8.04 11.85
N THR A 822 -15.05 -6.77 11.81
CA THR A 822 -15.88 -5.66 12.28
C THR A 822 -15.73 -4.40 11.42
N GLY A 823 -16.47 -3.35 11.76
CA GLY A 823 -16.38 -2.05 11.11
C GLY A 823 -17.35 -1.86 9.94
N THR A 824 -17.98 -0.69 9.88
CA THR A 824 -18.65 -0.15 8.68
C THR A 824 -18.01 1.18 8.27
N ASP A 825 -18.39 1.67 7.09
CA ASP A 825 -17.98 2.98 6.54
C ASP A 825 -16.44 3.11 6.41
N ILE A 826 -15.79 1.96 6.21
CA ILE A 826 -14.34 1.78 6.28
C ILE A 826 -13.66 2.52 5.13
N CYS A 827 -12.74 3.42 5.46
CA CYS A 827 -12.02 4.23 4.48
C CYS A 827 -10.58 4.52 4.91
N TYR A 828 -9.68 4.57 3.93
CA TYR A 828 -8.30 5.02 4.09
C TYR A 828 -8.01 6.23 3.20
N TYR A 829 -7.64 7.38 3.78
CA TYR A 829 -7.45 8.63 3.02
C TYR A 829 -6.41 9.58 3.63
N ARG A 830 -5.83 10.43 2.78
CA ARG A 830 -4.86 11.46 3.17
C ARG A 830 -5.51 12.54 4.03
N ASN A 831 -4.96 12.80 5.22
CA ASN A 831 -5.53 13.73 6.19
C ASN A 831 -4.77 15.07 6.28
N HIS A 832 -5.15 15.91 7.24
CA HIS A 832 -4.63 17.27 7.42
C HIS A 832 -3.42 17.36 8.37
N PHE A 833 -3.02 16.27 9.03
CA PHE A 833 -1.88 16.23 9.94
C PHE A 833 -0.56 16.17 9.17
N THR A 834 0.36 17.07 9.50
CA THR A 834 1.67 17.17 8.82
C THR A 834 2.74 16.32 9.47
N ARG A 835 3.65 15.81 8.64
CA ARG A 835 4.88 15.15 9.06
C ARG A 835 6.01 16.18 9.13
N SER A 836 6.83 16.12 10.18
CA SER A 836 8.04 16.95 10.26
C SER A 836 9.07 16.50 9.23
N ALA A 837 9.97 17.41 8.81
CA ALA A 837 11.07 17.09 7.90
C ALA A 837 11.97 15.94 8.44
N GLN A 838 12.13 15.86 9.76
CA GLN A 838 12.85 14.79 10.46
C GLN A 838 12.20 13.40 10.27
N VAL A 839 10.88 13.33 10.16
CA VAL A 839 10.11 12.09 9.96
C VAL A 839 9.99 11.73 8.46
N THR A 840 10.63 12.47 7.56
CA THR A 840 10.42 12.36 6.10
C THR A 840 11.69 12.38 5.24
N GLY A 841 12.88 12.24 5.84
CA GLY A 841 14.15 12.36 5.11
C GLY A 841 14.35 13.77 4.55
N GLY A 842 14.10 14.80 5.38
CA GLY A 842 14.16 16.21 4.98
C GLY A 842 12.96 16.72 4.18
N VAL A 843 12.15 15.85 3.56
CA VAL A 843 11.09 16.24 2.62
C VAL A 843 9.90 16.91 3.31
N LYS A 844 9.91 18.25 3.34
CA LYS A 844 8.85 19.10 3.90
C LYS A 844 7.50 18.89 3.19
N GLY A 845 6.40 19.00 3.94
CA GLY A 845 5.04 19.08 3.39
C GLY A 845 4.30 17.76 3.15
N LYS A 846 4.91 16.59 3.45
CA LYS A 846 4.18 15.32 3.53
C LYS A 846 3.18 15.35 4.70
N THR A 847 2.08 14.61 4.57
CA THR A 847 1.03 14.47 5.60
C THR A 847 0.86 13.01 5.99
N TYR A 848 0.13 12.76 7.07
CA TYR A 848 -0.36 11.43 7.42
C TYR A 848 -1.64 11.07 6.65
N TYR A 849 -2.11 9.85 6.90
CA TYR A 849 -3.33 9.27 6.38
C TYR A 849 -4.17 8.79 7.57
N THR A 850 -5.49 8.83 7.42
CA THR A 850 -6.46 8.31 8.38
C THR A 850 -7.00 6.98 7.90
N THR A 851 -6.97 5.96 8.77
CA THR A 851 -7.86 4.80 8.67
C THR A 851 -9.09 5.09 9.53
N THR A 852 -10.30 5.13 8.96
CA THR A 852 -11.54 5.30 9.72
C THR A 852 -12.44 4.08 9.58
N PHE A 853 -13.14 3.72 10.65
CA PHE A 853 -14.19 2.71 10.67
C PHE A 853 -15.18 2.95 11.83
N SER A 854 -16.44 2.54 11.65
CA SER A 854 -17.52 2.64 12.64
C SER A 854 -17.80 1.26 13.26
N VAL A 855 -17.76 1.10 14.59
CA VAL A 855 -18.12 -0.16 15.27
C VAL A 855 -19.36 0.04 16.13
N THR A 856 -20.35 -0.86 15.96
CA THR A 856 -21.52 -0.94 16.84
C THR A 856 -21.36 -2.14 17.76
N PHE A 857 -21.14 -1.89 19.06
CA PHE A 857 -20.93 -2.95 20.04
C PHE A 857 -22.24 -3.68 20.38
N LYS A 858 -22.17 -5.00 20.58
CA LYS A 858 -23.32 -5.85 20.95
C LYS A 858 -23.78 -5.64 22.40
N HIS A 859 -22.82 -5.43 23.30
CA HIS A 859 -23.03 -5.44 24.76
C HIS A 859 -22.64 -4.12 25.40
N THR A 860 -23.33 -3.75 26.48
CA THR A 860 -23.03 -2.56 27.29
C THR A 860 -22.11 -2.95 28.45
N ARG A 861 -21.04 -2.19 28.67
CA ARG A 861 -19.96 -2.54 29.63
C ARG A 861 -19.33 -3.92 29.33
N ASP A 862 -18.98 -4.13 28.07
CA ASP A 862 -18.09 -5.21 27.66
C ASP A 862 -16.62 -4.80 27.88
N VAL A 863 -15.72 -5.77 27.73
CA VAL A 863 -14.30 -5.55 27.46
C VAL A 863 -14.05 -6.16 26.09
N CYS A 864 -13.71 -5.30 25.13
CA CYS A 864 -13.43 -5.70 23.77
C CYS A 864 -11.95 -5.48 23.44
N TYR A 865 -11.44 -6.19 22.43
CA TYR A 865 -10.13 -5.95 21.87
C TYR A 865 -10.25 -5.73 20.37
N MET A 866 -9.49 -4.78 19.83
CA MET A 866 -9.40 -4.54 18.38
C MET A 866 -7.96 -4.63 17.92
N ALA A 867 -7.75 -5.30 16.79
CA ALA A 867 -6.43 -5.49 16.19
C ALA A 867 -6.45 -5.30 14.67
N TYR A 868 -5.29 -4.95 14.11
CA TYR A 868 -5.07 -4.84 12.67
C TYR A 868 -5.26 -6.19 11.97
N HIS A 869 -4.81 -7.27 12.62
CA HIS A 869 -4.97 -8.65 12.18
C HIS A 869 -4.84 -9.61 13.37
N TYR A 870 -5.13 -10.91 13.19
CA TYR A 870 -5.15 -11.90 14.28
C TYR A 870 -3.82 -11.91 15.03
N PRO A 871 -3.78 -11.52 16.32
CA PRO A 871 -2.55 -11.56 17.10
C PRO A 871 -2.01 -12.98 17.20
N TYR A 872 -0.70 -13.07 17.39
CA TYR A 872 0.01 -14.30 17.71
C TYR A 872 1.23 -13.85 18.48
N THR A 873 1.23 -14.00 19.80
CA THR A 873 2.27 -13.43 20.67
C THR A 873 3.55 -14.30 20.66
N TYR A 874 4.67 -13.80 21.17
CA TYR A 874 5.84 -14.66 21.39
C TYR A 874 5.53 -15.66 22.50
N SER A 875 4.78 -15.27 23.53
CA SER A 875 4.26 -16.21 24.54
C SER A 875 3.35 -17.29 23.91
N THR A 876 2.58 -16.98 22.86
CA THR A 876 1.79 -17.97 22.10
C THR A 876 2.73 -19.00 21.46
N LEU A 877 3.81 -18.56 20.79
CA LEU A 877 4.81 -19.46 20.23
C LEU A 877 5.46 -20.34 21.31
N GLN A 878 5.93 -19.75 22.40
CA GLN A 878 6.63 -20.51 23.44
C GLN A 878 5.69 -21.50 24.16
N THR A 879 4.41 -21.20 24.27
CA THR A 879 3.39 -22.12 24.82
C THR A 879 3.14 -23.28 23.86
N HIS A 880 2.84 -22.98 22.59
CA HIS A 880 2.62 -23.94 21.51
C HIS A 880 3.76 -24.96 21.38
N LEU A 881 5.01 -24.49 21.39
CA LEU A 881 6.19 -25.36 21.35
C LEU A 881 6.37 -26.19 22.64
N THR A 882 5.94 -25.68 23.80
CA THR A 882 6.07 -26.41 25.08
C THR A 882 5.02 -27.50 25.22
N LEU A 883 3.82 -27.28 24.69
CA LEU A 883 2.81 -28.32 24.55
C LEU A 883 3.32 -29.42 23.61
N TRP A 884 3.86 -29.09 22.45
CA TRP A 884 4.47 -30.07 21.54
C TRP A 884 5.65 -30.83 22.16
N ASP A 885 6.48 -30.20 22.99
CA ASP A 885 7.54 -30.89 23.73
C ASP A 885 6.98 -31.98 24.68
N GLN A 886 5.74 -31.83 25.16
CA GLN A 886 5.08 -32.77 26.06
C GLN A 886 4.22 -33.82 25.34
N THR A 887 3.66 -33.49 24.17
CA THR A 887 2.67 -34.34 23.46
C THR A 887 3.21 -35.12 22.27
N VAL A 888 4.37 -34.73 21.71
CA VAL A 888 4.93 -35.42 20.53
C VAL A 888 5.32 -36.86 20.85
N ASP A 889 4.97 -37.77 19.94
CA ASP A 889 5.43 -39.16 19.95
C ASP A 889 6.94 -39.21 19.64
N ARG A 890 7.76 -39.32 20.69
CA ARG A 890 9.22 -39.39 20.59
C ARG A 890 9.71 -40.73 20.02
N ASP A 891 8.87 -41.77 19.96
CA ASP A 891 9.24 -43.09 19.45
C ASP A 891 9.16 -43.14 17.92
N THR A 892 8.32 -42.30 17.29
CA THR A 892 8.23 -42.18 15.82
C THR A 892 8.77 -40.85 15.26
N VAL A 893 8.79 -39.77 16.07
CA VAL A 893 9.22 -38.43 15.64
C VAL A 893 10.50 -37.99 16.36
N PHE A 894 11.57 -37.79 15.59
CA PHE A 894 12.74 -37.08 16.08
C PHE A 894 12.42 -35.58 16.17
N PHE A 895 11.98 -35.15 17.35
CA PHE A 895 11.79 -33.74 17.68
C PHE A 895 12.89 -33.23 18.63
N ARG A 896 13.49 -32.08 18.31
CA ARG A 896 14.39 -31.33 19.20
C ARG A 896 14.13 -29.82 19.10
N ARG A 897 13.79 -29.19 20.23
CA ARG A 897 13.73 -27.73 20.39
C ARG A 897 15.01 -27.26 21.08
N GLN A 898 15.69 -26.29 20.50
CA GLN A 898 16.96 -25.77 20.97
C GLN A 898 16.98 -24.24 20.87
N VAL A 899 17.95 -23.57 21.50
CA VAL A 899 18.10 -22.11 21.45
C VAL A 899 19.23 -21.73 20.50
N LEU A 900 18.92 -20.88 19.50
CA LEU A 900 19.88 -20.37 18.52
C LEU A 900 20.77 -19.26 19.11
N CYS A 901 20.14 -18.34 19.84
CA CYS A 901 20.72 -17.17 20.48
C CYS A 901 19.67 -16.52 21.39
N GLU A 902 20.08 -15.52 22.18
CA GLU A 902 19.16 -14.54 22.76
C GLU A 902 19.02 -13.31 21.86
N THR A 903 17.87 -12.64 21.96
CA THR A 903 17.61 -11.33 21.34
C THR A 903 18.25 -10.17 22.14
N LEU A 904 18.07 -8.92 21.67
CA LEU A 904 18.52 -7.73 22.41
C LEU A 904 17.81 -7.57 23.77
N GLY A 905 16.53 -7.94 23.85
CA GLY A 905 15.77 -8.04 25.10
C GLY A 905 16.11 -9.26 25.97
N GLY A 906 17.00 -10.14 25.52
CA GLY A 906 17.35 -11.38 26.22
C GLY A 906 16.30 -12.49 26.10
N ASN A 907 15.43 -12.46 25.10
CA ASN A 907 14.45 -13.52 24.84
C ASN A 907 15.10 -14.64 23.99
N PRO A 908 14.91 -15.93 24.30
CA PRO A 908 15.52 -17.01 23.51
C PRO A 908 14.85 -17.17 22.14
N VAL A 909 15.65 -17.31 21.09
CA VAL A 909 15.19 -17.64 19.72
C VAL A 909 15.21 -19.16 19.53
N PRO A 910 14.04 -19.82 19.37
CA PRO A 910 14.00 -21.27 19.19
C PRO A 910 14.41 -21.70 17.78
N VAL A 911 15.21 -22.77 17.69
CA VAL A 911 15.37 -23.63 16.53
C VAL A 911 14.67 -24.95 16.81
N LEU A 912 13.89 -25.43 15.84
CA LEU A 912 13.28 -26.77 15.86
C LEU A 912 14.01 -27.68 14.87
N THR A 913 14.16 -28.94 15.26
CA THR A 913 14.51 -30.06 14.39
C THR A 913 13.34 -31.02 14.35
N ILE A 914 12.86 -31.36 13.14
CA ILE A 914 11.77 -32.33 12.95
C ILE A 914 12.14 -33.29 11.81
N THR A 915 12.14 -34.60 12.08
CA THR A 915 12.24 -35.68 11.09
C THR A 915 11.66 -36.98 11.69
N ALA A 916 11.58 -38.07 10.93
CA ALA A 916 11.19 -39.37 11.48
C ALA A 916 12.36 -39.99 12.25
N GLN A 917 12.10 -40.81 13.26
CA GLN A 917 13.16 -41.63 13.86
C GLN A 917 13.81 -42.57 12.80
N PRO A 918 15.04 -43.08 13.02
CA PRO A 918 15.61 -44.11 12.15
C PRO A 918 14.73 -45.37 12.19
N LYS A 919 14.63 -46.07 11.06
CA LYS A 919 13.77 -47.25 10.94
C LYS A 919 14.32 -48.49 11.67
N THR A 920 15.61 -48.48 11.96
CA THR A 920 16.36 -49.49 12.71
C THR A 920 17.64 -48.87 13.27
N ASP A 921 18.10 -49.31 14.45
CA ASP A 921 19.39 -48.91 15.04
C ASP A 921 20.62 -49.53 14.32
N SER A 922 20.38 -50.24 13.21
CA SER A 922 21.43 -50.72 12.32
C SER A 922 22.16 -49.54 11.68
N ARG A 923 23.41 -49.78 11.27
CA ARG A 923 24.20 -48.79 10.55
C ARG A 923 23.45 -48.21 9.35
N ASP A 924 22.81 -49.05 8.54
CA ASP A 924 22.12 -48.60 7.33
C ASP A 924 20.92 -47.70 7.65
N GLY A 925 20.20 -47.95 8.75
CA GLY A 925 19.09 -47.11 9.20
C GLY A 925 19.54 -45.76 9.79
N VAL A 926 20.68 -45.73 10.49
CA VAL A 926 21.28 -44.50 11.03
C VAL A 926 21.94 -43.68 9.92
N ASP A 927 22.63 -44.32 8.97
CA ASP A 927 23.23 -43.65 7.82
C ASP A 927 22.14 -43.13 6.84
N GLU A 928 21.00 -43.84 6.69
CA GLU A 928 19.78 -43.33 6.00
C GLU A 928 19.28 -42.05 6.66
N PHE A 929 18.95 -42.10 7.96
CA PHE A 929 18.49 -40.98 8.77
C PHE A 929 19.41 -39.75 8.64
N ARG A 930 20.73 -39.94 8.77
CA ARG A 930 21.74 -38.89 8.59
C ARG A 930 21.89 -38.40 7.15
N SER A 931 21.52 -39.19 6.15
CA SER A 931 21.63 -38.82 4.72
C SER A 931 20.56 -37.83 4.27
N ARG A 932 19.39 -37.80 4.93
CA ARG A 932 18.19 -37.08 4.51
C ARG A 932 18.47 -35.59 4.16
N PRO A 933 17.92 -35.08 3.05
CA PRO A 933 18.07 -33.68 2.67
C PRO A 933 17.38 -32.72 3.67
N TYR A 934 17.95 -31.53 3.83
CA TYR A 934 17.45 -30.53 4.77
C TYR A 934 16.44 -29.58 4.10
N ILE A 935 15.43 -29.17 4.86
CA ILE A 935 14.54 -28.05 4.55
C ILE A 935 14.73 -27.01 5.65
N PHE A 936 15.03 -25.76 5.27
CA PHE A 936 15.22 -24.68 6.24
C PHE A 936 14.09 -23.65 6.13
N LEU A 937 13.40 -23.39 7.23
CA LEU A 937 12.29 -22.45 7.29
C LEU A 937 12.55 -21.37 8.35
N SER A 938 12.22 -20.13 8.04
CA SER A 938 12.15 -19.04 9.02
C SER A 938 10.88 -18.23 8.82
N GLY A 939 10.59 -17.34 9.76
CA GLY A 939 9.47 -16.41 9.59
C GLY A 939 9.49 -15.24 10.55
N ARG A 940 8.64 -14.27 10.22
CA ARG A 940 8.27 -13.13 11.09
C ARG A 940 9.48 -12.39 11.66
N VAL A 941 10.42 -12.09 10.75
CA VAL A 941 11.49 -11.11 10.95
C VAL A 941 10.93 -9.68 11.06
N HIS A 942 9.76 -9.43 10.46
CA HIS A 942 8.95 -8.22 10.69
C HIS A 942 7.84 -8.53 11.72
N PRO A 943 7.75 -7.82 12.86
CA PRO A 943 6.87 -8.19 13.97
C PRO A 943 5.36 -8.24 13.68
N GLY A 944 4.84 -7.24 12.97
CA GLY A 944 3.41 -7.05 12.73
C GLY A 944 2.82 -7.99 11.67
N GLU A 945 3.66 -8.80 11.02
CA GLU A 945 3.27 -9.81 10.03
C GLU A 945 2.80 -11.09 10.74
N THR A 946 1.73 -10.97 11.53
CA THR A 946 1.21 -12.05 12.40
C THR A 946 0.73 -13.26 11.60
N ASN A 947 0.23 -13.04 10.39
CA ASN A 947 -0.20 -14.08 9.46
C ASN A 947 0.93 -15.06 9.10
N ALA A 948 2.19 -14.61 9.05
CA ALA A 948 3.35 -15.49 8.87
C ALA A 948 3.49 -16.54 9.99
N SER A 949 3.13 -16.19 11.24
CA SER A 949 3.12 -17.16 12.35
C SER A 949 1.96 -18.14 12.28
N TRP A 950 0.82 -17.76 11.73
CA TRP A 950 -0.30 -18.69 11.51
C TRP A 950 0.04 -19.72 10.43
N VAL A 951 0.67 -19.33 9.32
CA VAL A 951 1.22 -20.28 8.33
C VAL A 951 2.29 -21.18 8.98
N MET A 952 3.19 -20.60 9.78
CA MET A 952 4.24 -21.34 10.49
C MET A 952 3.65 -22.33 11.53
N LYS A 953 2.56 -21.98 12.22
CA LYS A 953 1.84 -22.88 13.14
C LYS A 953 1.36 -24.12 12.38
N GLY A 954 0.61 -23.94 11.30
CA GLY A 954 0.14 -25.05 10.47
C GLY A 954 1.28 -25.92 9.95
N THR A 955 2.35 -25.31 9.43
CA THR A 955 3.56 -26.05 9.01
C THR A 955 4.14 -26.92 10.14
N ILE A 956 4.24 -26.40 11.36
CA ILE A 956 4.75 -27.16 12.53
C ILE A 956 3.76 -28.26 12.95
N ASP A 957 2.47 -27.93 13.04
CA ASP A 957 1.41 -28.86 13.48
C ASP A 957 1.28 -30.03 12.50
N PHE A 958 1.25 -29.77 11.19
CA PHE A 958 1.32 -30.82 10.18
C PHE A 958 2.57 -31.68 10.36
N LEU A 959 3.76 -31.08 10.49
CA LEU A 959 5.03 -31.80 10.62
C LEU A 959 5.14 -32.65 11.89
N LEU A 960 4.39 -32.34 12.95
CA LEU A 960 4.34 -33.13 14.19
C LEU A 960 3.11 -34.05 14.28
N SER A 961 2.12 -33.88 13.39
CA SER A 961 0.90 -34.69 13.33
C SER A 961 1.15 -36.17 13.00
N LYS A 962 0.12 -36.99 13.25
CA LYS A 962 0.09 -38.42 12.90
C LYS A 962 -0.35 -38.70 11.45
N ARG A 963 -0.69 -37.67 10.65
CA ARG A 963 -1.20 -37.85 9.27
C ARG A 963 -0.18 -38.62 8.41
N PRO A 964 -0.60 -39.59 7.57
CA PRO A 964 0.34 -40.40 6.76
C PRO A 964 1.21 -39.58 5.81
N LEU A 965 0.74 -38.43 5.33
CA LEU A 965 1.51 -37.50 4.52
C LEU A 965 2.63 -36.83 5.32
N ALA A 966 2.37 -36.44 6.57
CA ALA A 966 3.38 -35.89 7.46
C ALA A 966 4.45 -36.92 7.83
N ALA A 967 4.06 -38.17 8.11
CA ALA A 967 5.01 -39.27 8.33
C ALA A 967 5.92 -39.49 7.11
N LYS A 968 5.36 -39.54 5.91
CA LYS A 968 6.13 -39.64 4.65
C LYS A 968 7.08 -38.44 4.44
N LEU A 969 6.66 -37.23 4.82
CA LEU A 969 7.49 -36.04 4.69
C LEU A 969 8.64 -36.03 5.71
N ARG A 970 8.39 -36.51 6.93
CA ARG A 970 9.38 -36.74 7.98
C ARG A 970 10.41 -37.83 7.60
N ASP A 971 9.97 -38.87 6.90
CA ASP A 971 10.85 -39.90 6.32
C ASP A 971 11.79 -39.35 5.24
N MET A 972 11.36 -38.34 4.48
CA MET A 972 12.09 -37.81 3.32
C MET A 972 13.05 -36.66 3.65
N TYR A 973 12.87 -35.95 4.77
CA TYR A 973 13.53 -34.68 5.05
C TYR A 973 13.87 -34.46 6.53
N ILE A 974 14.89 -33.63 6.77
CA ILE A 974 15.15 -33.01 8.08
C ILE A 974 14.75 -31.54 8.01
N PHE A 975 13.78 -31.13 8.83
CA PHE A 975 13.35 -29.75 8.93
C PHE A 975 14.13 -29.02 10.01
N LYS A 976 14.78 -27.91 9.66
CA LYS A 976 15.32 -26.90 10.60
C LYS A 976 14.44 -25.65 10.51
N ILE A 977 13.79 -25.28 11.61
CA ILE A 977 12.79 -24.20 11.62
C ILE A 977 13.17 -23.14 12.66
N VAL A 978 13.15 -21.87 12.27
CA VAL A 978 13.26 -20.70 13.18
C VAL A 978 11.93 -19.93 13.14
N PRO A 979 10.93 -20.27 13.99
CA PRO A 979 9.55 -19.84 13.79
C PRO A 979 9.29 -18.33 13.93
N MET A 980 10.21 -17.60 14.58
CA MET A 980 10.11 -16.15 14.79
C MET A 980 11.50 -15.53 14.92
N LEU A 981 11.92 -14.76 13.91
CA LEU A 981 13.24 -14.10 13.86
C LEU A 981 13.33 -12.78 14.64
N ASN A 982 12.20 -12.19 15.05
CA ASN A 982 12.16 -10.92 15.79
C ASN A 982 11.21 -10.96 17.03
N PRO A 983 11.47 -11.80 18.05
CA PRO A 983 10.68 -11.85 19.29
C PRO A 983 10.47 -10.49 19.96
N ASP A 984 11.53 -9.70 20.15
CA ASP A 984 11.43 -8.44 20.90
C ASP A 984 10.46 -7.45 20.24
N GLY A 985 10.49 -7.35 18.92
CA GLY A 985 9.57 -6.49 18.19
C GLY A 985 8.12 -6.97 18.32
N VAL A 986 7.88 -8.29 18.32
CA VAL A 986 6.53 -8.86 18.54
C VAL A 986 6.07 -8.54 19.97
N ILE A 987 6.89 -8.82 20.97
CA ILE A 987 6.58 -8.59 22.38
C ILE A 987 6.16 -7.15 22.62
N ASN A 988 6.89 -6.17 22.06
CA ASN A 988 6.69 -4.75 22.32
C ASN A 988 5.72 -4.04 21.36
N GLY A 989 5.04 -4.76 20.45
CA GLY A 989 4.03 -4.19 19.55
C GLY A 989 4.59 -3.33 18.41
N ASN A 990 5.84 -3.56 17.99
CA ASN A 990 6.39 -2.99 16.76
C ASN A 990 5.62 -3.49 15.53
N HIS A 991 5.71 -2.79 14.41
CA HIS A 991 5.26 -3.27 13.09
C HIS A 991 6.37 -3.95 12.30
N ARG A 992 7.57 -3.36 12.24
CA ARG A 992 8.55 -3.59 11.16
C ARG A 992 9.98 -3.83 11.63
N CYS A 993 10.42 -3.16 12.70
CA CYS A 993 11.82 -3.11 13.15
C CYS A 993 12.10 -3.96 14.40
N SER A 994 13.38 -4.20 14.67
CA SER A 994 13.89 -4.69 15.96
C SER A 994 14.09 -3.56 16.97
N LEU A 995 14.53 -3.87 18.21
CA LEU A 995 14.89 -2.85 19.22
C LEU A 995 16.07 -1.96 18.81
N ALA A 996 16.83 -2.34 17.78
CA ALA A 996 17.87 -1.50 17.19
C ALA A 996 17.32 -0.35 16.32
N ALA A 997 15.98 -0.21 16.18
CA ALA A 997 15.31 0.61 15.18
C ALA A 997 15.56 0.19 13.72
N GLU A 998 16.10 -1.02 13.49
CA GLU A 998 16.50 -1.48 12.16
C GLU A 998 15.61 -2.60 11.61
N ASP A 999 15.42 -2.59 10.29
CA ASP A 999 14.86 -3.70 9.51
C ASP A 999 15.87 -4.84 9.42
N LEU A 1000 15.65 -5.89 10.20
CA LEU A 1000 16.46 -7.10 10.22
C LEU A 1000 16.55 -7.79 8.84
N ASN A 1001 15.54 -7.66 7.98
CA ASN A 1001 15.56 -8.21 6.63
C ASN A 1001 16.32 -7.31 5.62
N ARG A 1002 17.00 -6.25 6.05
CA ARG A 1002 18.05 -5.56 5.25
C ARG A 1002 19.45 -5.77 5.83
N ARG A 1003 19.58 -6.67 6.81
CA ARG A 1003 20.83 -6.94 7.54
C ARG A 1003 21.38 -8.35 7.37
N TRP A 1004 20.84 -9.15 6.43
CA TRP A 1004 21.37 -10.50 6.18
C TRP A 1004 22.74 -10.50 5.52
N ASP A 1005 23.13 -9.47 4.77
CA ASP A 1005 24.43 -9.46 4.12
C ASP A 1005 25.58 -9.33 5.13
N ASN A 1006 25.59 -8.26 5.93
CA ASN A 1006 26.58 -8.02 6.99
C ASN A 1006 25.91 -7.80 8.37
N PRO A 1007 25.35 -8.85 9.00
CA PRO A 1007 24.74 -8.74 10.32
C PRO A 1007 25.79 -8.51 11.42
N CYS A 1008 25.52 -7.59 12.35
CA CYS A 1008 26.36 -7.40 13.53
C CYS A 1008 25.98 -8.41 14.63
N PRO A 1009 26.91 -9.16 15.23
CA PRO A 1009 26.56 -10.11 16.31
C PRO A 1009 25.94 -9.45 17.53
N ARG A 1010 26.31 -8.19 17.83
CA ARG A 1010 25.85 -7.46 19.04
C ARG A 1010 24.53 -6.70 18.86
N ILE A 1011 24.12 -6.44 17.62
CA ILE A 1011 22.93 -5.62 17.30
C ILE A 1011 21.87 -6.43 16.53
N HIS A 1012 22.32 -7.38 15.70
CA HIS A 1012 21.46 -8.26 14.89
C HIS A 1012 21.69 -9.74 15.26
N PRO A 1013 21.67 -10.14 16.55
CA PRO A 1013 22.06 -11.49 16.98
C PRO A 1013 21.23 -12.58 16.28
N THR A 1014 19.93 -12.37 16.11
CA THR A 1014 19.03 -13.36 15.48
C THR A 1014 19.41 -13.65 14.03
N ILE A 1015 19.70 -12.61 13.25
CA ILE A 1015 20.12 -12.71 11.84
C ILE A 1015 21.57 -13.17 11.72
N TYR A 1016 22.44 -12.72 12.63
CA TYR A 1016 23.82 -13.19 12.73
C TYR A 1016 23.84 -14.71 12.92
N HIS A 1017 23.21 -15.24 13.97
CA HIS A 1017 23.24 -16.66 14.27
C HIS A 1017 22.42 -17.49 13.27
N CYS A 1018 21.30 -16.99 12.72
CA CYS A 1018 20.56 -17.72 11.67
C CYS A 1018 21.39 -17.88 10.39
N LYS A 1019 22.12 -16.83 9.97
CA LYS A 1019 23.09 -16.93 8.86
C LYS A 1019 24.29 -17.82 9.23
N GLY A 1020 24.73 -17.81 10.48
CA GLY A 1020 25.80 -18.67 10.99
C GLY A 1020 25.46 -20.15 10.92
N LEU A 1021 24.23 -20.51 11.30
CA LEU A 1021 23.69 -21.86 11.20
C LEU A 1021 23.71 -22.35 9.73
N LEU A 1022 23.24 -21.52 8.80
CA LEU A 1022 23.26 -21.83 7.37
C LEU A 1022 24.70 -21.93 6.78
N GLN A 1023 25.64 -21.11 7.24
CA GLN A 1023 27.05 -21.23 6.87
C GLN A 1023 27.71 -22.50 7.44
N TYR A 1024 27.33 -22.93 8.66
CA TYR A 1024 27.77 -24.21 9.19
C TYR A 1024 27.20 -25.38 8.37
N MET A 1025 25.91 -25.33 7.99
CA MET A 1025 25.30 -26.33 7.10
C MET A 1025 26.02 -26.41 5.75
N GLN A 1026 26.46 -25.28 5.20
CA GLN A 1026 27.31 -25.24 4.00
C GLN A 1026 28.68 -25.90 4.25
N MET A 1027 29.33 -25.61 5.38
CA MET A 1027 30.63 -26.18 5.77
C MET A 1027 30.58 -27.70 5.96
N ILE A 1028 29.48 -28.26 6.48
CA ILE A 1028 29.31 -29.72 6.67
C ILE A 1028 28.66 -30.42 5.46
N ASN A 1029 28.57 -29.76 4.29
CA ASN A 1029 27.94 -30.27 3.07
C ASN A 1029 26.46 -30.71 3.24
N LYS A 1030 25.71 -30.00 4.09
CA LYS A 1030 24.26 -30.19 4.34
C LYS A 1030 23.45 -28.95 3.92
N ILE A 1031 23.78 -28.34 2.79
CA ILE A 1031 23.04 -27.19 2.23
C ILE A 1031 21.55 -27.56 2.07
N PRO A 1032 20.59 -26.72 2.54
CA PRO A 1032 19.17 -26.99 2.38
C PRO A 1032 18.72 -27.12 0.93
N LEU A 1033 17.80 -28.06 0.65
CA LEU A 1033 17.14 -28.21 -0.65
C LEU A 1033 16.19 -27.04 -0.95
N VAL A 1034 15.58 -26.49 0.10
CA VAL A 1034 14.68 -25.33 0.09
C VAL A 1034 15.00 -24.44 1.29
N TYR A 1035 15.02 -23.14 1.07
CA TYR A 1035 14.94 -22.11 2.10
C TYR A 1035 13.67 -21.28 1.88
N CYS A 1036 12.88 -21.03 2.93
CA CYS A 1036 11.71 -20.15 2.84
C CYS A 1036 11.55 -19.28 4.09
N ASP A 1037 11.44 -17.97 3.90
CA ASP A 1037 11.16 -16.98 4.95
C ASP A 1037 9.69 -16.53 4.87
N TYR A 1038 8.90 -16.72 5.92
CA TYR A 1038 7.47 -16.41 5.94
C TYR A 1038 7.18 -14.96 6.38
N HIS A 1039 6.35 -14.26 5.60
CA HIS A 1039 6.08 -12.82 5.63
C HIS A 1039 4.59 -12.46 5.40
N GLY A 1040 4.24 -11.20 5.62
CA GLY A 1040 2.89 -10.66 5.48
C GLY A 1040 2.79 -9.40 4.59
N HIS A 1041 2.16 -9.53 3.42
CA HIS A 1041 2.08 -8.47 2.43
C HIS A 1041 0.88 -7.52 2.63
N SER A 1042 1.14 -6.28 3.08
CA SER A 1042 0.08 -5.33 3.47
C SER A 1042 -0.75 -4.73 2.32
N ARG A 1043 -0.34 -4.93 1.06
CA ARG A 1043 -0.91 -4.26 -0.12
C ARG A 1043 -1.52 -5.18 -1.19
N ARG A 1044 -1.40 -6.51 -1.06
CA ARG A 1044 -1.92 -7.50 -2.04
C ARG A 1044 -2.87 -8.49 -1.38
N LYS A 1045 -3.75 -9.10 -2.18
CA LYS A 1045 -4.55 -10.27 -1.81
C LYS A 1045 -3.77 -11.56 -2.10
N ASN A 1046 -4.37 -12.71 -1.77
CA ASN A 1046 -3.80 -14.05 -1.97
C ASN A 1046 -2.54 -14.32 -1.13
N ILE A 1047 -1.98 -15.52 -1.25
CA ILE A 1047 -0.65 -15.89 -0.75
C ILE A 1047 0.23 -16.18 -1.97
N PHE A 1048 1.50 -15.80 -1.93
CA PHE A 1048 2.41 -15.98 -3.07
C PHE A 1048 3.87 -16.08 -2.60
N ILE A 1049 4.80 -16.34 -3.53
CA ILE A 1049 6.23 -16.44 -3.24
C ILE A 1049 7.03 -15.47 -4.11
N TYR A 1050 7.98 -14.79 -3.49
CA TYR A 1050 9.12 -14.21 -4.19
C TYR A 1050 10.29 -15.19 -4.22
N GLY A 1051 10.93 -15.37 -5.37
CA GLY A 1051 12.10 -16.22 -5.58
C GLY A 1051 13.32 -15.43 -6.09
N CYS A 1052 14.37 -16.15 -6.50
CA CYS A 1052 15.51 -15.58 -7.22
C CYS A 1052 15.66 -16.26 -8.58
N SER A 1053 15.88 -15.46 -9.62
CA SER A 1053 16.25 -15.90 -10.97
C SER A 1053 17.57 -15.21 -11.33
N ALA A 1054 18.50 -15.97 -11.90
CA ALA A 1054 19.81 -15.44 -12.28
C ALA A 1054 19.72 -14.57 -13.55
N SER A 1055 18.80 -14.92 -14.48
CA SER A 1055 18.51 -14.11 -15.66
C SER A 1055 17.76 -12.81 -15.35
N MET A 1056 17.07 -12.76 -14.20
CA MET A 1056 16.32 -11.60 -13.71
C MET A 1056 16.99 -10.94 -12.50
N SER A 1057 18.33 -10.99 -12.40
CA SER A 1057 19.09 -10.24 -11.40
C SER A 1057 19.69 -8.97 -11.98
N TRP A 1058 19.70 -7.90 -11.18
CA TRP A 1058 20.43 -6.67 -11.50
C TRP A 1058 21.96 -6.88 -11.52
N VAL A 1059 22.47 -7.93 -10.87
CA VAL A 1059 23.89 -8.30 -10.86
C VAL A 1059 24.14 -9.34 -11.95
N VAL A 1060 24.74 -8.90 -13.07
CA VAL A 1060 25.08 -9.78 -14.22
C VAL A 1060 25.86 -11.03 -13.81
N ASN A 1061 26.75 -10.91 -12.81
CA ASN A 1061 27.57 -12.01 -12.31
C ASN A 1061 26.82 -13.08 -11.51
N ASP A 1062 25.56 -12.86 -11.10
CA ASP A 1062 24.74 -13.90 -10.45
C ASP A 1062 24.46 -15.09 -11.39
N THR A 1063 24.65 -14.93 -12.70
CA THR A 1063 24.70 -16.03 -13.67
C THR A 1063 25.78 -17.08 -13.39
N ASN A 1064 26.80 -16.74 -12.58
CA ASN A 1064 27.86 -17.63 -12.11
C ASN A 1064 27.70 -18.02 -10.63
N ASN A 1065 26.54 -17.75 -10.01
CA ASN A 1065 26.24 -18.14 -8.62
C ASN A 1065 26.30 -19.68 -8.47
N PRO A 1066 27.00 -20.24 -7.47
CA PRO A 1066 26.99 -21.69 -7.18
C PRO A 1066 25.60 -22.34 -7.02
N GLY A 1067 24.56 -21.56 -6.69
CA GLY A 1067 23.17 -22.02 -6.70
C GLY A 1067 22.56 -22.27 -8.10
N VAL A 1068 23.27 -21.95 -9.18
CA VAL A 1068 22.88 -22.19 -10.58
C VAL A 1068 23.61 -23.44 -11.10
N THR A 1069 22.87 -24.53 -11.29
CA THR A 1069 23.45 -25.86 -11.54
C THR A 1069 23.92 -26.08 -12.99
N GLY A 1070 25.14 -25.63 -13.30
CA GLY A 1070 26.04 -26.19 -14.33
C GLY A 1070 25.68 -26.01 -15.81
N ASN A 1071 24.40 -25.96 -16.17
CA ASN A 1071 23.94 -25.77 -17.55
C ASN A 1071 23.84 -24.28 -17.90
N LYS A 1072 24.22 -23.93 -19.13
CA LYS A 1072 24.13 -22.56 -19.69
C LYS A 1072 22.69 -22.17 -20.10
N LEU A 1073 21.70 -22.90 -19.59
CA LEU A 1073 20.27 -22.66 -19.71
C LEU A 1073 19.72 -22.66 -18.28
N GLU A 1074 18.99 -21.62 -17.90
CA GLU A 1074 18.58 -21.38 -16.51
C GLU A 1074 17.76 -22.56 -15.94
N ASP A 1075 18.25 -23.17 -14.85
CA ASP A 1075 17.48 -24.17 -14.11
C ASP A 1075 16.18 -23.54 -13.60
N ASN A 1076 15.04 -24.05 -14.07
CA ASN A 1076 13.73 -23.60 -13.66
C ASN A 1076 13.26 -24.24 -12.35
N GLY A 1077 14.12 -25.00 -11.66
CA GLY A 1077 13.87 -25.66 -10.38
C GLY A 1077 13.38 -24.72 -9.27
N PHE A 1078 13.74 -23.43 -9.30
CA PHE A 1078 13.20 -22.40 -8.41
C PHE A 1078 11.72 -22.06 -8.67
N ARG A 1079 11.15 -22.42 -9.83
CA ARG A 1079 9.71 -22.25 -10.14
C ARG A 1079 8.87 -23.48 -9.78
N THR A 1080 9.48 -24.63 -9.50
CA THR A 1080 8.77 -25.90 -9.28
C THR A 1080 7.83 -25.84 -8.07
N LEU A 1081 8.31 -25.43 -6.89
CA LEU A 1081 7.46 -25.37 -5.70
C LEU A 1081 6.30 -24.37 -5.86
N PRO A 1082 6.50 -23.10 -6.30
CA PRO A 1082 5.38 -22.20 -6.60
C PRO A 1082 4.34 -22.74 -7.60
N ARG A 1083 4.76 -23.48 -8.64
CA ARG A 1083 3.83 -24.14 -9.58
C ARG A 1083 3.01 -25.25 -8.91
N VAL A 1084 3.65 -26.05 -8.05
CA VAL A 1084 2.96 -27.08 -7.28
C VAL A 1084 1.95 -26.46 -6.31
N LEU A 1085 2.32 -25.41 -5.58
CA LEU A 1085 1.44 -24.74 -4.62
C LEU A 1085 0.19 -24.15 -5.29
N ASP A 1086 0.33 -23.50 -6.44
CA ASP A 1086 -0.80 -22.97 -7.22
C ASP A 1086 -1.76 -24.07 -7.72
N SER A 1087 -1.27 -25.31 -7.91
CA SER A 1087 -2.09 -26.47 -8.29
C SER A 1087 -2.83 -27.15 -7.13
N ILE A 1088 -2.48 -26.89 -5.86
CA ILE A 1088 -3.06 -27.57 -4.69
C ILE A 1088 -3.67 -26.63 -3.66
N SER A 1089 -3.21 -25.38 -3.59
CA SER A 1089 -3.67 -24.38 -2.62
C SER A 1089 -4.55 -23.34 -3.32
N PRO A 1090 -5.83 -23.21 -2.94
CA PRO A 1090 -6.71 -22.17 -3.48
C PRO A 1090 -6.37 -20.76 -2.94
N GLN A 1091 -5.62 -20.65 -1.84
CA GLN A 1091 -5.06 -19.40 -1.32
C GLN A 1091 -3.85 -18.92 -2.13
N PHE A 1092 -3.06 -19.85 -2.70
CA PHE A 1092 -1.81 -19.53 -3.36
C PHE A 1092 -2.02 -19.05 -4.80
N SER A 1093 -1.28 -18.02 -5.22
CA SER A 1093 -1.36 -17.41 -6.55
C SER A 1093 0.01 -17.33 -7.22
N LEU A 1094 0.24 -18.19 -8.22
CA LEU A 1094 1.45 -18.11 -9.07
C LEU A 1094 1.52 -16.78 -9.84
N ALA A 1095 0.37 -16.18 -10.17
CA ALA A 1095 0.28 -14.91 -10.87
C ALA A 1095 0.76 -13.71 -10.02
N ASN A 1096 0.77 -13.83 -8.69
CA ASN A 1096 1.32 -12.79 -7.81
C ASN A 1096 2.81 -12.99 -7.47
N CYS A 1097 3.39 -14.14 -7.80
CA CYS A 1097 4.81 -14.45 -7.58
C CYS A 1097 5.74 -13.59 -8.45
N SER A 1098 6.94 -13.30 -7.95
CA SER A 1098 8.01 -12.64 -8.73
C SER A 1098 9.37 -13.27 -8.44
N PHE A 1099 10.26 -13.28 -9.42
CA PHE A 1099 11.60 -13.88 -9.35
C PHE A 1099 12.72 -12.87 -9.61
N LEU A 1100 12.36 -11.60 -9.76
CA LEU A 1100 13.26 -10.47 -9.92
C LEU A 1100 14.14 -10.28 -8.68
N VAL A 1101 15.43 -10.03 -8.89
CA VAL A 1101 16.38 -9.65 -7.84
C VAL A 1101 16.82 -8.21 -8.08
N GLU A 1102 16.20 -7.29 -7.34
CA GLU A 1102 16.45 -5.84 -7.41
C GLU A 1102 17.58 -5.41 -6.46
N LYS A 1103 18.22 -4.25 -6.75
CA LYS A 1103 19.26 -3.67 -5.89
C LYS A 1103 18.76 -3.41 -4.45
N SER A 1104 17.54 -2.90 -4.30
CA SER A 1104 16.90 -2.65 -2.99
C SER A 1104 16.62 -3.91 -2.16
N LYS A 1105 16.76 -5.11 -2.74
CA LYS A 1105 16.46 -6.41 -2.11
C LYS A 1105 17.69 -7.27 -1.88
N GLU A 1106 18.89 -6.81 -2.23
CA GLU A 1106 20.09 -7.65 -2.22
C GLU A 1106 20.50 -8.15 -0.83
N THR A 1107 20.18 -7.37 0.22
CA THR A 1107 20.48 -7.67 1.63
C THR A 1107 19.36 -8.43 2.35
N THR A 1108 18.36 -8.93 1.60
CA THR A 1108 17.27 -9.78 2.13
C THR A 1108 17.70 -11.22 2.37
N ALA A 1109 16.99 -11.90 3.29
CA ALA A 1109 17.21 -13.30 3.61
C ALA A 1109 17.31 -14.17 2.35
N ARG A 1110 16.28 -14.07 1.50
CA ARG A 1110 16.16 -14.81 0.24
C ARG A 1110 17.38 -14.67 -0.66
N VAL A 1111 17.79 -13.43 -0.95
CA VAL A 1111 18.87 -13.15 -1.91
C VAL A 1111 20.22 -13.54 -1.33
N VAL A 1112 20.46 -13.28 -0.04
CA VAL A 1112 21.70 -13.67 0.64
C VAL A 1112 21.85 -15.20 0.73
N VAL A 1113 20.80 -15.92 1.09
CA VAL A 1113 20.84 -17.39 1.20
C VAL A 1113 21.00 -18.05 -0.18
N TRP A 1114 20.39 -17.48 -1.22
CA TRP A 1114 20.62 -17.89 -2.62
C TRP A 1114 22.05 -17.62 -3.11
N ARG A 1115 22.59 -16.41 -2.86
CA ARG A 1115 23.88 -15.95 -3.43
C ARG A 1115 25.11 -16.44 -2.66
N GLN A 1116 24.99 -16.63 -1.34
CA GLN A 1116 26.15 -16.92 -0.46
C GLN A 1116 26.14 -18.35 0.11
N ILE A 1117 24.97 -18.92 0.37
CA ILE A 1117 24.83 -20.30 0.87
C ILE A 1117 24.63 -21.29 -0.29
N GLY A 1118 24.16 -20.82 -1.46
CA GLY A 1118 23.96 -21.63 -2.66
C GLY A 1118 22.61 -22.35 -2.74
N VAL A 1119 21.62 -21.96 -1.92
CA VAL A 1119 20.28 -22.57 -1.95
C VAL A 1119 19.52 -22.07 -3.17
N ASN A 1120 19.44 -22.90 -4.22
CA ASN A 1120 18.70 -22.62 -5.45
C ASN A 1120 17.23 -22.24 -5.16
N ARG A 1121 16.51 -23.05 -4.38
CA ARG A 1121 15.10 -22.83 -4.00
C ARG A 1121 15.01 -21.96 -2.74
N SER A 1122 15.50 -20.73 -2.84
CA SER A 1122 15.42 -19.71 -1.81
C SER A 1122 14.21 -18.80 -2.04
N TYR A 1123 13.36 -18.66 -1.02
CA TYR A 1123 12.05 -18.02 -1.14
C TYR A 1123 11.73 -17.03 -0.01
N THR A 1124 10.86 -16.08 -0.32
CA THR A 1124 10.06 -15.30 0.63
C THR A 1124 8.61 -15.67 0.38
N MET A 1125 7.87 -16.21 1.35
CA MET A 1125 6.42 -16.43 1.22
C MET A 1125 5.67 -15.22 1.78
N GLU A 1126 4.80 -14.63 0.98
CA GLU A 1126 4.07 -13.40 1.26
C GLU A 1126 2.58 -13.71 1.44
N SER A 1127 2.07 -13.58 2.66
CA SER A 1127 0.66 -13.83 2.99
C SER A 1127 -0.15 -12.54 3.10
N THR A 1128 -1.38 -12.51 2.60
CA THR A 1128 -2.26 -11.35 2.77
C THR A 1128 -2.79 -11.18 4.21
N TYR A 1129 -3.12 -9.94 4.59
CA TYR A 1129 -3.93 -9.62 5.78
C TYR A 1129 -5.43 -9.46 5.45
N CYS A 1130 -5.75 -9.36 4.16
CA CYS A 1130 -7.06 -9.00 3.64
C CYS A 1130 -7.89 -10.26 3.34
N GLY A 1131 -7.60 -10.91 2.22
CA GLY A 1131 -8.41 -12.01 1.70
C GLY A 1131 -7.94 -12.47 0.32
N ILE A 1132 -8.70 -13.39 -0.29
CA ILE A 1132 -8.35 -14.04 -1.55
C ILE A 1132 -9.23 -13.46 -2.68
N ASP A 1133 -8.64 -13.12 -3.83
CA ASP A 1133 -9.36 -12.76 -5.06
C ASP A 1133 -9.06 -13.68 -6.26
N ARG A 1134 -8.18 -14.68 -6.07
CA ARG A 1134 -8.01 -15.81 -6.98
C ARG A 1134 -9.31 -16.63 -7.10
N GLU A 1135 -9.60 -17.14 -8.30
CA GLU A 1135 -10.68 -18.10 -8.52
C GLU A 1135 -10.45 -19.40 -7.70
N GLY A 1136 -11.47 -19.85 -6.97
CA GLY A 1136 -11.38 -21.03 -6.09
C GLY A 1136 -12.37 -20.96 -4.93
N LYS A 1137 -12.30 -21.91 -3.98
CA LYS A 1137 -13.23 -22.00 -2.82
C LYS A 1137 -13.26 -20.76 -1.92
N TYR A 1138 -12.22 -19.93 -1.96
CA TYR A 1138 -12.04 -18.75 -1.11
C TYR A 1138 -12.18 -17.40 -1.81
N LYS A 1139 -12.65 -17.37 -3.07
CA LYS A 1139 -12.76 -16.14 -3.83
C LYS A 1139 -13.65 -15.09 -3.12
N ASP A 1140 -13.16 -13.87 -3.07
CA ASP A 1140 -13.80 -12.70 -2.45
C ASP A 1140 -14.08 -12.86 -0.94
N GLN A 1141 -13.35 -13.76 -0.28
CA GLN A 1141 -13.44 -14.01 1.17
C GLN A 1141 -12.27 -13.37 1.94
N GLN A 1142 -12.54 -12.97 3.19
CA GLN A 1142 -11.55 -12.55 4.18
C GLN A 1142 -10.62 -13.73 4.53
N ILE A 1143 -9.35 -13.44 4.82
CA ILE A 1143 -8.41 -14.45 5.34
C ILE A 1143 -8.77 -14.83 6.81
N THR A 1144 -8.69 -16.11 7.15
CA THR A 1144 -8.92 -16.67 8.51
C THR A 1144 -7.62 -17.28 9.06
N THR A 1145 -7.54 -17.60 10.36
CA THR A 1145 -6.37 -18.32 10.92
C THR A 1145 -6.28 -19.72 10.31
N HIS A 1146 -7.42 -20.41 10.21
CA HIS A 1146 -7.52 -21.73 9.57
C HIS A 1146 -7.04 -21.73 8.11
N MET A 1147 -7.37 -20.70 7.31
CA MET A 1147 -6.86 -20.57 5.93
C MET A 1147 -5.36 -20.31 5.83
N LEU A 1148 -4.74 -19.76 6.88
CA LEU A 1148 -3.28 -19.57 6.95
C LEU A 1148 -2.59 -20.87 7.38
N GLU A 1149 -3.17 -21.59 8.34
CA GLU A 1149 -2.69 -22.91 8.76
C GLU A 1149 -2.80 -23.96 7.64
N GLU A 1150 -3.91 -23.97 6.89
CA GLU A 1150 -4.09 -24.79 5.68
C GLU A 1150 -2.99 -24.54 4.64
N MET A 1151 -2.58 -23.28 4.44
CA MET A 1151 -1.44 -22.95 3.56
C MET A 1151 -0.13 -23.53 4.09
N GLY A 1152 0.06 -23.60 5.41
CA GLY A 1152 1.19 -24.29 6.04
C GLY A 1152 1.20 -25.79 5.74
N HIS A 1153 0.03 -26.42 5.79
CA HIS A 1153 -0.15 -27.85 5.43
C HIS A 1153 0.13 -28.08 3.93
N GLN A 1154 -0.46 -27.24 3.07
CA GLN A 1154 -0.27 -27.31 1.61
C GLN A 1154 1.17 -27.00 1.20
N PHE A 1155 1.92 -26.19 1.96
CA PHE A 1155 3.36 -26.01 1.76
C PHE A 1155 4.13 -27.33 1.98
N CYS A 1156 3.82 -28.05 3.07
CA CYS A 1156 4.38 -29.37 3.34
C CYS A 1156 4.00 -30.42 2.28
N GLU A 1157 2.75 -30.45 1.81
CA GLU A 1157 2.33 -31.32 0.69
C GLU A 1157 3.02 -30.95 -0.64
N GLY A 1158 3.32 -29.67 -0.85
CA GLY A 1158 4.13 -29.21 -1.97
C GLY A 1158 5.57 -29.76 -1.95
N LEU A 1159 6.16 -29.91 -0.76
CA LEU A 1159 7.49 -30.52 -0.58
C LEU A 1159 7.48 -32.03 -0.83
N LEU A 1160 6.42 -32.75 -0.47
CA LEU A 1160 6.27 -34.18 -0.83
C LEU A 1160 6.34 -34.38 -2.36
N ARG A 1161 5.64 -33.52 -3.12
CA ARG A 1161 5.63 -33.59 -4.59
C ARG A 1161 6.98 -33.20 -5.20
N LEU A 1162 7.73 -32.31 -4.55
CA LEU A 1162 9.09 -31.94 -4.97
C LEU A 1162 10.10 -33.10 -4.84
N GLY A 1163 9.96 -33.95 -3.81
CA GLY A 1163 10.91 -35.03 -3.53
C GLY A 1163 10.77 -36.28 -4.42
N ARG A 1164 9.60 -36.51 -5.05
CA ARG A 1164 9.36 -37.69 -5.89
C ARG A 1164 10.20 -37.75 -7.17
N GLY A 1165 10.73 -36.62 -7.65
CA GLY A 1165 11.57 -36.58 -8.86
C GLY A 1165 12.98 -37.17 -8.72
N ARG A 1166 13.31 -37.86 -7.61
CA ARG A 1166 14.64 -38.43 -7.34
C ARG A 1166 14.78 -39.93 -7.59
N THR A 1167 13.68 -40.67 -7.69
CA THR A 1167 13.73 -42.14 -7.64
C THR A 1167 14.16 -42.83 -8.94
N SER A 1168 14.25 -42.13 -10.07
CA SER A 1168 14.49 -42.75 -11.39
C SER A 1168 15.89 -42.54 -12.01
N TYR A 1169 16.74 -41.60 -11.56
CA TYR A 1169 17.97 -41.28 -12.31
C TYR A 1169 19.28 -40.87 -11.58
N GLU A 1170 19.34 -40.66 -10.25
CA GLU A 1170 20.55 -40.11 -9.58
C GLU A 1170 21.40 -41.09 -8.74
N THR A 1171 21.17 -42.41 -8.81
CA THR A 1171 21.86 -43.43 -7.97
C THR A 1171 23.31 -43.74 -8.38
N SER A 1172 24.05 -42.82 -9.01
CA SER A 1172 25.34 -43.12 -9.68
C SER A 1172 26.48 -42.13 -9.47
N TYR A 1173 26.42 -41.22 -8.49
CA TYR A 1173 27.50 -40.27 -8.19
C TYR A 1173 27.91 -40.15 -6.70
N THR A 1174 28.01 -41.28 -6.00
CA THR A 1174 28.86 -41.39 -4.80
C THR A 1174 30.30 -41.71 -5.20
N LEU A 1175 31.19 -40.72 -5.17
CA LEU A 1175 32.64 -40.94 -5.29
C LEU A 1175 33.27 -41.18 -3.90
N PRO A 1176 34.11 -42.22 -3.72
CA PRO A 1176 34.73 -42.54 -2.43
C PRO A 1176 35.98 -41.70 -2.15
N CYS A 1177 36.45 -41.75 -0.90
CA CYS A 1177 37.61 -41.00 -0.42
C CYS A 1177 38.93 -41.79 -0.54
N GLU A 1178 40.03 -41.07 -0.77
CA GLU A 1178 41.44 -41.41 -0.53
C GLU A 1178 42.03 -42.77 -0.96
N THR A 1179 42.97 -42.74 -1.91
CA THR A 1179 44.32 -43.31 -1.66
C THR A 1179 45.44 -42.75 -2.56
N SER A 1180 46.46 -42.17 -1.93
CA SER A 1180 47.92 -42.22 -2.22
C SER A 1180 48.54 -42.07 -3.63
N LEU A 1181 49.64 -41.30 -3.66
CA LEU A 1181 50.89 -41.43 -4.44
C LEU A 1181 50.98 -40.94 -5.91
N GLU A 1182 51.64 -39.78 -6.03
CA GLU A 1182 52.92 -39.54 -6.74
C GLU A 1182 53.19 -39.88 -8.24
N GLN A 1183 53.86 -38.90 -8.87
CA GLN A 1183 54.78 -38.95 -10.03
C GLN A 1183 54.21 -38.96 -11.47
N LEU A 1184 55.02 -38.32 -12.34
CA LEU A 1184 54.94 -38.17 -13.80
C LEU A 1184 53.82 -37.25 -14.37
N GLY A 1185 54.07 -36.42 -15.39
CA GLY A 1185 55.38 -36.20 -16.02
C GLY A 1185 55.48 -35.46 -17.37
N ALA A 1186 54.76 -34.35 -17.60
CA ALA A 1186 54.94 -33.41 -18.72
C ALA A 1186 54.68 -33.92 -20.17
N TYR A 1187 54.53 -32.94 -21.10
CA TYR A 1187 54.31 -33.08 -22.55
C TYR A 1187 52.96 -33.73 -22.98
N GLY A 1188 52.37 -33.42 -24.14
CA GLY A 1188 52.63 -32.29 -25.05
C GLY A 1188 52.18 -32.48 -26.50
N THR A 1189 51.15 -31.73 -26.94
CA THR A 1189 50.78 -31.41 -28.35
C THR A 1189 50.32 -32.53 -29.32
N ALA A 1190 49.71 -32.09 -30.45
CA ALA A 1190 49.08 -32.85 -31.56
C ALA A 1190 47.77 -33.60 -31.18
N THR A 1191 46.60 -33.50 -31.85
CA THR A 1191 46.15 -33.28 -33.25
C THR A 1191 46.20 -34.50 -34.17
N ASP A 1192 45.02 -35.07 -34.46
CA ASP A 1192 44.44 -35.38 -35.79
C ASP A 1192 43.03 -36.02 -35.54
N TYR A 1193 41.90 -35.65 -36.16
CA TYR A 1193 41.50 -35.50 -37.58
C TYR A 1193 41.18 -36.81 -38.31
N ILE A 1194 39.87 -37.13 -38.43
CA ILE A 1194 39.23 -37.72 -39.62
C ILE A 1194 37.81 -37.10 -39.77
N GLU A 1195 37.59 -36.44 -40.90
CA GLU A 1195 36.42 -36.40 -41.81
C GLU A 1195 35.03 -36.76 -41.22
N ASP A 1196 33.95 -35.97 -41.29
CA ASP A 1196 33.43 -34.98 -42.27
C ASP A 1196 32.90 -35.56 -43.59
N ASP A 1197 31.64 -35.26 -43.93
CA ASP A 1197 30.95 -35.67 -45.17
C ASP A 1197 29.91 -34.58 -45.53
N GLY A 1198 30.37 -33.54 -46.22
CA GLY A 1198 29.73 -32.22 -46.22
C GLY A 1198 28.86 -31.87 -47.43
N CYS A 1199 28.46 -30.60 -47.48
CA CYS A 1199 28.06 -29.92 -48.72
C CYS A 1199 28.40 -28.42 -48.67
N ASP A 1200 29.50 -28.07 -49.35
CA ASP A 1200 29.98 -26.72 -49.67
C ASP A 1200 28.84 -25.89 -50.33
N MET A 1201 28.65 -24.58 -50.09
CA MET A 1201 29.62 -23.53 -50.46
C MET A 1201 29.47 -22.19 -49.72
N GLN A 1202 30.63 -21.65 -49.30
CA GLN A 1202 31.23 -20.33 -49.67
C GLN A 1202 30.31 -19.09 -49.82
N ARG A 1203 30.70 -17.84 -49.49
CA ARG A 1203 31.88 -17.14 -48.90
C ARG A 1203 31.37 -15.70 -48.59
N GLY A 1204 31.95 -14.85 -47.74
CA GLY A 1204 33.18 -14.91 -46.95
C GLY A 1204 33.81 -13.51 -46.88
N ASP A 1205 34.40 -13.17 -45.72
CA ASP A 1205 35.42 -12.11 -45.51
C ASP A 1205 35.06 -10.60 -45.67
N LEU A 1206 35.69 -9.64 -44.96
CA LEU A 1206 36.46 -9.67 -43.69
C LEU A 1206 36.56 -8.27 -43.03
N ASN A 1207 36.93 -8.26 -41.75
CA ASN A 1207 37.21 -7.12 -40.87
C ASN A 1207 38.09 -5.98 -41.43
N ARG A 1208 37.81 -4.71 -41.02
CA ARG A 1208 38.87 -3.81 -40.50
C ARG A 1208 38.45 -2.56 -39.69
N ALA A 1209 38.98 -2.51 -38.46
CA ALA A 1209 39.61 -1.36 -37.76
C ALA A 1209 38.87 -0.04 -37.39
N ARG A 1210 38.78 0.16 -36.06
CA ARG A 1210 39.06 1.38 -35.25
C ARG A 1210 38.24 2.69 -35.39
N ALA A 1211 37.73 3.08 -34.21
CA ALA A 1211 37.59 4.43 -33.63
C ALA A 1211 36.47 5.38 -34.13
N GLY A 1212 35.71 5.97 -33.19
CA GLY A 1212 34.81 7.10 -33.48
C GLY A 1212 33.64 7.32 -32.49
N LYS A 1213 33.88 8.15 -31.47
CA LYS A 1213 32.92 8.89 -30.59
C LYS A 1213 31.39 8.87 -30.92
N GLY A 1214 30.59 8.46 -29.91
CA GLY A 1214 29.43 9.21 -29.41
C GLY A 1214 28.03 9.00 -30.04
N TYR A 1215 27.05 9.75 -29.49
CA TYR A 1215 25.58 9.71 -29.71
C TYR A 1215 24.83 8.59 -28.92
N PRO A 1216 23.50 8.71 -28.66
CA PRO A 1216 23.03 9.51 -27.51
C PRO A 1216 21.86 8.87 -26.70
N ASP A 1217 21.45 9.50 -25.59
CA ASP A 1217 20.22 9.15 -24.86
C ASP A 1217 18.95 9.39 -25.71
N LEU A 1218 18.21 8.31 -26.00
CA LEU A 1218 16.80 8.34 -26.40
C LEU A 1218 16.10 7.02 -26.02
N LEU A 1219 15.47 7.00 -24.84
CA LEU A 1219 14.23 6.24 -24.65
C LEU A 1219 13.20 7.18 -24.01
N VAL A 1220 11.99 7.14 -24.55
CA VAL A 1220 10.81 7.88 -24.09
C VAL A 1220 9.68 6.87 -24.12
N ASP A 1221 9.01 6.70 -22.99
CA ASP A 1221 7.93 5.72 -22.87
C ASP A 1221 6.77 6.03 -23.83
N ALA A 1222 6.22 4.97 -24.40
CA ALA A 1222 5.03 5.01 -25.24
C ALA A 1222 4.00 4.04 -24.66
N GLU A 1223 2.90 4.62 -24.17
CA GLU A 1223 1.67 3.91 -23.81
C GLU A 1223 1.13 3.18 -25.06
N ASP A 1224 0.70 1.93 -24.95
CA ASP A 1224 0.02 1.23 -26.05
C ASP A 1224 -1.15 0.36 -25.55
N ASP A 1225 -2.33 0.98 -25.47
CA ASP A 1225 -3.62 0.33 -25.24
C ASP A 1225 -3.94 -0.60 -26.42
N SER A 1226 -3.83 -1.91 -26.23
CA SER A 1226 -4.06 -2.91 -27.30
C SER A 1226 -5.45 -3.57 -27.20
N SER A 1227 -6.47 -2.86 -27.70
CA SER A 1227 -7.82 -3.42 -27.89
C SER A 1227 -8.36 -3.23 -29.31
N SER A 1228 -7.86 -4.02 -30.26
CA SER A 1228 -8.47 -4.18 -31.59
C SER A 1228 -8.16 -5.53 -32.24
N TYR A 1229 -9.17 -6.40 -32.31
CA TYR A 1229 -9.28 -7.31 -33.46
C TYR A 1229 -9.82 -6.51 -34.64
N ALA A 1230 -9.24 -6.73 -35.82
CA ALA A 1230 -9.67 -6.09 -37.06
C ALA A 1230 -10.35 -7.11 -37.97
N ASP A 1231 -11.34 -6.67 -38.73
CA ASP A 1231 -11.81 -7.38 -39.92
C ASP A 1231 -12.33 -6.37 -40.96
N SER A 1232 -12.31 -6.75 -42.24
CA SER A 1232 -12.64 -5.89 -43.40
C SER A 1232 -12.73 -6.73 -44.69
N PRO A 1233 -13.37 -6.26 -45.77
CA PRO A 1233 -14.48 -5.30 -45.90
C PRO A 1233 -15.66 -5.91 -46.70
N ASP A 1234 -16.73 -5.13 -46.95
CA ASP A 1234 -17.34 -4.88 -48.29
C ASP A 1234 -18.86 -4.60 -48.32
N ASN A 1235 -19.24 -3.85 -49.37
CA ASN A 1235 -20.55 -3.70 -50.02
C ASN A 1235 -21.72 -2.95 -49.34
N ASP A 1236 -22.02 -1.81 -49.98
CA ASP A 1236 -23.32 -1.41 -50.55
C ASP A 1236 -24.50 -0.91 -49.70
N GLU A 1237 -24.65 0.41 -49.80
CA GLU A 1237 -25.86 1.13 -50.24
C GLU A 1237 -27.09 1.36 -49.32
N ASN A 1238 -27.51 2.64 -49.38
CA ASN A 1238 -28.86 3.21 -49.23
C ASN A 1238 -29.52 3.36 -47.84
N ASP A 1239 -29.66 4.65 -47.50
CA ASP A 1239 -30.94 5.35 -47.24
C ASP A 1239 -31.40 5.77 -45.82
N ASN A 1240 -31.63 7.09 -45.74
CA ASN A 1240 -32.62 7.84 -44.96
C ASN A 1240 -32.48 8.00 -43.43
N ASP A 1241 -32.02 9.20 -43.06
CA ASP A 1241 -32.75 10.18 -42.24
C ASP A 1241 -33.57 9.71 -41.01
N ALA A 1242 -32.99 9.87 -39.82
CA ALA A 1242 -33.68 10.43 -38.65
C ALA A 1242 -32.68 11.12 -37.71
N GLU A 1243 -33.09 12.23 -37.08
CA GLU A 1243 -32.27 13.03 -36.16
C GLU A 1243 -32.20 12.43 -34.76
N ASP A 1244 -31.02 12.47 -34.12
CA ASP A 1244 -30.89 13.02 -32.75
C ASP A 1244 -29.44 13.48 -32.44
N PHE A 1245 -29.31 14.46 -31.54
CA PHE A 1245 -28.07 15.09 -30.97
C PHE A 1245 -27.17 15.98 -31.87
#